data_AF-A0A3A5W601-F1
#
_entry.id   AF-A0A3A5W601-F1
#
_cell.length_a   1.000
_cell.length_b   1.000
_cell.length_c   1.000
_cell.angle_alpha   90.00
_cell.angle_beta   90.00
_cell.angle_gamma   90.00
#
_symmetry.space_group_name_H-M   'P 1'
#
loop_
_entity.id
_entity.type
_entity.pdbx_description
1 polymer ?
#
loop_
_entity_poly.entity_id
_entity_poly.type
_entity_poly.pdbx_seq_one_letter_code
_entity_poly.pdbx_strand_id
1 'polypeptide(L)'
;MSDRCQDITMAAQRIRVSFFLVSIMLVQLLAPLTSANTDTQPGIILETNAELDLLNQLGISPTKSHAEGWYDAEEGIGTIDLLYRDATVTPVEDWPNRANENVLSGYYILTHTYPVPTEWEGELNEAGIDCFSFLPVNGFHCELNKHSTKQLDSLGVEGIVKLDPTDKIRTKLTKALLGQYIGPSTHYYHGEFAPIHLVLSGNELPEGIHERNDIEVTYHVGRFATMDIKQSSSALSWLANQNEIEWIEDKPWFEFQNDVADEVMKADHLWDQSIMSGIDSSWNNLDGSGIIVTVADSGLDSGVNDSTMHADFSDHILDIVSWGMSSSQAASCGSVADDGPSDIDGHGTHVAGSVLGDGTNSSGTIKGLAPEAQLYFQAIGAWCPNNPTTPRDYRYSLNGIPSNITELFKQGADNGSRVHTNSWGSPENGAYTATSMQADISARQYSNMTILFSAGNNGIDSDSDGEVDLDSLGAPASAKNVLTVGASENDRPSITNIWGSTKYSPPVSTDRLADNVSGLAAFSSRGPTDDNRLKPDIVAPGTYILSTLTRYNTKSVGWMSYNSSYVYMGGTSMSTPLTAGATALLLEHLIYNLGHQDPSSSLIKAIFAVSANDMVGQYNSATNGAGESTPNDHEGWGRVDLRNALNATFIENESVTTGANRGWSFNVPASAPDLNIALSWIDPESTPVAGVNLVNDLDLAIKDPSGTWTELPNNVDTLRGLKVANPAQGTWEVHINGTTVSRGPQFFSLALNQETTLVNLTEDEDLDGVIDDDDDCVSTYGTSTVDRAGCPDSDGDGYSNPDGVWLVANGADAFPSESTQWADQDFDGYGDNAVGFQADACVTTLGNSSLDRFGCLDNDGDGYSNNDGVWLVSNGADACNTVKAFSSRDRNGCPDEDGDGSSDPDPTGINGSVWTVANGADAFLGDSTQWADTDGDGYGDEPMPATEGDSCVASAGTSFEDRFGCLDSDSDGYSDADMTWTTAEGADAFPSEPSQWADQDGDGYGDNSTGANADNCPTTFGTSTELGNLGCSDLDNDGFADGDDAFPNDSTQWMDSDGDGFGDEPTGTNPDQCPTVSGTSVTDRFGCPDSDNDGTSDEDLAGTNGPIWTIADGADILPNDASQQADTDLDGFGDNPSGTNGDACPGVPGTSTADRNGCLDTDGDGYSDADATWTIAQGADAFPNDATQSADSDNDGFGDDVTGLNPDDCPMQSGNSTVDRIGCPDQDGDGISDADGLWNVSQGADAFRYDKTQSSDQDGDGFG
;
A
#
# COMPACT_ATOMS: atom_id res chain seq x y z
N MET A 1 -30.41 -68.40 24.66
CA MET A 1 -30.07 -69.85 24.54
C MET A 1 -28.70 -69.97 23.91
N SER A 2 -27.98 -71.05 24.21
CA SER A 2 -27.03 -71.83 23.38
C SER A 2 -26.25 -71.09 22.27
N ASP A 3 -24.91 -71.05 22.28
CA ASP A 3 -23.97 -72.13 21.90
C ASP A 3 -24.28 -72.74 20.50
N ARG A 4 -23.35 -72.86 19.53
CA ARG A 4 -21.86 -72.74 19.59
C ARG A 4 -21.17 -72.80 18.19
N CYS A 5 -19.88 -72.44 18.12
CA CYS A 5 -18.85 -72.93 17.15
C CYS A 5 -18.93 -72.46 15.66
N GLN A 6 -17.85 -72.38 14.85
CA GLN A 6 -16.42 -72.75 15.06
C GLN A 6 -15.42 -72.02 14.10
N ASP A 7 -14.15 -71.91 14.55
CA ASP A 7 -12.80 -71.98 13.90
C ASP A 7 -12.57 -71.70 12.38
N ILE A 8 -11.42 -71.17 11.88
CA ILE A 8 -10.18 -70.48 12.37
C ILE A 8 -9.37 -70.00 11.13
N THR A 9 -8.75 -68.80 11.11
CA THR A 9 -7.36 -68.51 10.59
C THR A 9 -6.90 -67.05 10.74
N MET A 10 -5.70 -66.85 11.34
CA MET A 10 -4.57 -65.93 11.02
C MET A 10 -4.79 -64.52 10.41
N ALA A 11 -4.04 -63.46 10.77
CA ALA A 11 -3.04 -63.24 11.84
C ALA A 11 -2.62 -61.75 12.00
N ALA A 12 -2.08 -61.40 13.18
CA ALA A 12 -1.35 -60.15 13.55
C ALA A 12 -2.17 -58.83 13.54
N GLN A 13 -1.81 -57.77 14.28
CA GLN A 13 -0.71 -57.56 15.24
C GLN A 13 -1.22 -56.93 16.57
N ARG A 14 -0.32 -56.48 17.47
CA ARG A 14 -0.65 -55.94 18.81
C ARG A 14 -0.54 -54.40 18.82
N ILE A 15 -1.05 -53.70 19.83
CA ILE A 15 -0.33 -53.41 21.10
C ILE A 15 -1.28 -53.48 22.33
N ARG A 16 -0.70 -53.66 23.53
CA ARG A 16 -1.39 -53.52 24.82
C ARG A 16 -0.56 -52.68 25.78
N VAL A 17 -1.27 -51.88 26.58
CA VAL A 17 -0.87 -51.18 27.82
C VAL A 17 0.31 -51.83 28.56
N SER A 18 1.33 -51.03 28.89
CA SER A 18 2.38 -51.37 29.85
C SER A 18 2.17 -50.63 31.17
N PHE A 19 1.98 -51.38 32.26
CA PHE A 19 2.08 -50.85 33.63
C PHE A 19 3.53 -50.43 33.90
N PHE A 20 3.79 -49.15 34.20
CA PHE A 20 5.09 -48.75 34.78
C PHE A 20 5.05 -47.57 35.77
N LEU A 21 4.18 -46.56 35.59
CA LEU A 21 4.22 -45.33 36.39
C LEU A 21 3.54 -45.40 37.77
N VAL A 22 2.65 -46.36 38.02
CA VAL A 22 1.90 -46.49 39.30
C VAL A 22 2.76 -47.03 40.46
N SER A 23 4.02 -47.41 40.20
CA SER A 23 4.91 -48.05 41.19
C SER A 23 5.87 -47.12 41.94
N ILE A 24 5.92 -45.82 41.58
CA ILE A 24 6.91 -44.87 42.14
C ILE A 24 6.31 -44.01 43.28
N MET A 25 5.02 -43.67 43.23
CA MET A 25 4.35 -42.79 44.22
C MET A 25 4.08 -43.45 45.60
N LEU A 26 4.73 -44.56 45.96
CA LEU A 26 4.43 -45.31 47.19
C LEU A 26 5.65 -45.76 48.02
N VAL A 27 6.78 -45.06 47.91
CA VAL A 27 8.05 -45.45 48.59
C VAL A 27 8.56 -44.43 49.63
N GLN A 28 7.95 -43.24 49.75
CA GLN A 28 8.38 -42.21 50.73
C GLN A 28 7.61 -42.22 52.08
N LEU A 29 6.70 -43.16 52.31
CA LEU A 29 6.00 -43.32 53.58
C LEU A 29 6.61 -44.43 54.44
N LEU A 30 7.72 -44.15 55.15
CA LEU A 30 8.04 -44.71 56.50
C LEU A 30 9.38 -44.20 57.11
N ALA A 31 9.28 -43.14 57.95
CA ALA A 31 10.15 -42.86 59.11
C ALA A 31 11.64 -42.46 58.85
N PRO A 32 12.31 -41.71 59.77
CA PRO A 32 11.94 -41.50 61.17
C PRO A 32 11.64 -40.06 61.60
N LEU A 33 10.86 -39.97 62.68
CA LEU A 33 10.84 -38.82 63.59
C LEU A 33 12.26 -38.57 64.15
N THR A 34 12.83 -37.40 63.87
CA THR A 34 13.85 -36.76 64.72
C THR A 34 13.31 -35.45 65.26
N SER A 35 13.31 -35.30 66.59
CA SER A 35 12.74 -34.14 67.27
C SER A 35 13.81 -33.14 67.70
N ALA A 36 13.49 -31.85 67.52
CA ALA A 36 14.05 -30.67 68.18
C ALA A 36 15.39 -30.08 67.68
N ASN A 37 15.29 -28.80 67.28
CA ASN A 37 16.26 -27.70 67.45
C ASN A 37 17.62 -27.78 66.71
N THR A 38 17.65 -27.30 65.47
CA THR A 38 17.93 -25.89 65.13
C THR A 38 16.86 -25.46 64.09
N ASP A 39 16.31 -24.24 64.01
CA ASP A 39 16.74 -22.91 64.47
C ASP A 39 18.11 -22.49 63.91
N THR A 40 18.25 -22.73 62.61
CA THR A 40 19.28 -22.19 61.72
C THR A 40 18.51 -21.59 60.55
N GLN A 41 18.37 -20.27 60.55
CA GLN A 41 17.96 -19.49 59.38
C GLN A 41 18.92 -19.78 58.21
N PRO A 42 18.48 -19.58 56.94
CA PRO A 42 19.34 -19.64 55.78
C PRO A 42 20.64 -18.85 55.94
N GLY A 43 21.72 -19.33 55.33
CA GLY A 43 22.98 -18.58 55.27
C GLY A 43 22.77 -17.29 54.47
N ILE A 44 23.25 -16.16 54.98
CA ILE A 44 23.21 -14.91 54.20
C ILE A 44 24.20 -15.01 53.04
N ILE A 45 23.68 -14.87 51.81
CA ILE A 45 24.41 -14.82 50.55
C ILE A 45 24.33 -13.39 50.00
N LEU A 46 25.40 -12.93 49.37
CA LEU A 46 25.51 -11.59 48.79
C LEU A 46 26.07 -11.71 47.38
N GLU A 47 25.20 -12.07 46.44
CA GLU A 47 25.48 -12.15 45.01
C GLU A 47 24.63 -11.08 44.31
N THR A 48 25.30 -10.19 43.57
CA THR A 48 24.69 -9.03 42.90
C THR A 48 25.69 -8.39 41.95
N ASN A 49 25.19 -7.82 40.86
CA ASN A 49 25.95 -7.02 39.89
C ASN A 49 26.07 -5.54 40.31
N ALA A 50 25.40 -5.11 41.40
CA ALA A 50 25.49 -3.74 41.91
C ALA A 50 26.93 -3.38 42.30
N GLU A 51 27.38 -2.16 41.99
CA GLU A 51 28.73 -1.68 42.32
C GLU A 51 28.86 -1.33 43.81
N LEU A 52 28.81 -2.36 44.67
CA LEU A 52 28.81 -2.24 46.14
C LEU A 52 29.98 -1.41 46.67
N ASP A 53 31.17 -1.51 46.08
CA ASP A 53 32.33 -0.71 46.50
C ASP A 53 32.17 0.80 46.22
N LEU A 54 31.30 1.20 45.27
CA LEU A 54 30.94 2.60 45.06
C LEU A 54 29.76 3.01 45.96
N LEU A 55 28.72 2.19 46.05
CA LEU A 55 27.56 2.42 46.93
C LEU A 55 27.98 2.62 48.39
N ASN A 56 28.92 1.80 48.89
CA ASN A 56 29.48 1.92 50.23
C ASN A 56 30.19 3.27 50.49
N GLN A 57 30.71 3.95 49.45
CA GLN A 57 31.32 5.28 49.60
C GLN A 57 30.29 6.40 49.78
N LEU A 58 29.06 6.21 49.29
CA LEU A 58 27.91 7.10 49.51
C LEU A 58 27.07 6.72 50.76
N GLY A 59 27.47 5.66 51.46
CA GLY A 59 26.81 5.17 52.68
C GLY A 59 25.63 4.23 52.43
N ILE A 60 25.52 3.64 51.24
CA ILE A 60 24.57 2.57 50.93
C ILE A 60 25.28 1.21 51.03
N SER A 61 24.66 0.25 51.71
CA SER A 61 25.18 -1.09 51.92
C SER A 61 24.01 -2.08 51.98
N PRO A 62 24.17 -3.34 51.52
CA PRO A 62 23.14 -4.37 51.70
C PRO A 62 22.72 -4.51 53.16
N THR A 63 21.41 -4.70 53.39
CA THR A 63 20.80 -4.95 54.72
C THR A 63 21.26 -6.26 55.36
N LYS A 64 21.54 -7.28 54.53
CA LYS A 64 21.99 -8.63 54.95
C LYS A 64 20.92 -9.37 55.79
N SER A 65 19.68 -9.26 55.37
CA SER A 65 18.50 -9.83 56.02
C SER A 65 17.67 -10.67 55.04
N HIS A 66 16.92 -11.64 55.58
CA HIS A 66 16.07 -12.55 54.82
C HIS A 66 14.82 -11.87 54.26
N ALA A 67 14.37 -10.75 54.85
CA ALA A 67 13.21 -10.00 54.34
C ALA A 67 13.49 -9.39 52.95
N GLU A 68 14.74 -9.05 52.68
CA GLU A 68 15.25 -8.50 51.42
C GLU A 68 15.85 -9.59 50.50
N GLY A 69 15.64 -10.87 50.82
CA GLY A 69 15.99 -12.00 49.95
C GLY A 69 17.48 -12.36 49.86
N TRP A 70 18.33 -11.91 50.80
CA TRP A 70 19.77 -12.17 50.79
C TRP A 70 20.17 -13.59 51.25
N TYR A 71 19.64 -14.64 50.62
CA TYR A 71 19.96 -16.04 50.94
C TYR A 71 19.71 -16.98 49.74
N ASP A 72 20.09 -18.26 49.89
CA ASP A 72 20.02 -19.28 48.84
C ASP A 72 18.61 -19.50 48.28
N ALA A 73 18.48 -19.47 46.95
CA ALA A 73 17.22 -19.70 46.23
C ALA A 73 16.63 -21.10 46.49
N GLU A 74 17.47 -22.14 46.69
CA GLU A 74 17.01 -23.49 47.05
C GLU A 74 16.37 -23.54 48.46
N GLU A 75 16.60 -22.55 49.31
CA GLU A 75 15.96 -22.41 50.64
C GLU A 75 14.76 -21.43 50.62
N GLY A 76 14.40 -20.87 49.47
CA GLY A 76 13.21 -20.05 49.21
C GLY A 76 12.08 -20.84 48.53
N ILE A 77 11.25 -20.13 47.75
CA ILE A 77 10.25 -20.71 46.81
C ILE A 77 10.40 -20.18 45.37
N GLY A 78 11.39 -19.33 45.12
CA GLY A 78 11.63 -18.66 43.85
C GLY A 78 12.49 -17.42 44.04
N THR A 79 12.71 -16.68 42.96
CA THR A 79 13.38 -15.38 42.95
C THR A 79 12.50 -14.35 42.25
N ILE A 80 12.69 -13.07 42.59
CA ILE A 80 12.22 -11.93 41.81
C ILE A 80 13.44 -11.32 41.12
N ASP A 81 13.31 -11.05 39.82
CA ASP A 81 14.38 -10.53 38.97
C ASP A 81 14.44 -9.01 39.07
N LEU A 82 15.48 -8.52 39.75
CA LEU A 82 15.78 -7.09 39.89
C LEU A 82 17.05 -6.76 39.09
N LEU A 83 17.13 -5.53 38.58
CA LEU A 83 18.21 -5.03 37.69
C LEU A 83 19.65 -5.39 38.13
N TYR A 84 19.89 -5.60 39.43
CA TYR A 84 21.19 -5.96 39.97
C TYR A 84 21.28 -7.35 40.64
N ARG A 85 20.20 -8.13 40.76
CA ARG A 85 20.20 -9.48 41.37
C ARG A 85 18.85 -10.20 41.24
N ASP A 86 18.91 -11.52 41.25
CA ASP A 86 17.84 -12.35 41.82
C ASP A 86 17.65 -12.04 43.32
N ALA A 87 16.43 -11.71 43.72
CA ALA A 87 16.04 -11.54 45.12
C ALA A 87 15.21 -12.75 45.60
N THR A 88 15.76 -13.57 46.50
CA THR A 88 15.10 -14.81 46.93
C THR A 88 13.81 -14.54 47.72
N VAL A 89 12.72 -15.17 47.28
CA VAL A 89 11.38 -15.00 47.86
C VAL A 89 11.25 -15.83 49.15
N THR A 90 10.76 -15.20 50.22
CA THR A 90 10.41 -15.87 51.48
C THR A 90 8.97 -16.39 51.43
N PRO A 91 8.70 -17.66 51.77
CA PRO A 91 7.34 -18.18 51.82
C PRO A 91 6.46 -17.44 52.83
N VAL A 92 5.18 -17.21 52.49
CA VAL A 92 4.19 -16.49 53.32
C VAL A 92 4.03 -17.08 54.72
N GLU A 93 4.12 -18.40 54.86
CA GLU A 93 4.04 -19.09 56.16
C GLU A 93 5.30 -18.93 57.02
N ASP A 94 6.44 -18.65 56.39
CA ASP A 94 7.76 -18.58 57.01
C ASP A 94 8.21 -17.13 57.29
N TRP A 95 7.60 -16.14 56.62
CA TRP A 95 7.83 -14.70 56.84
C TRP A 95 7.84 -14.27 58.32
N PRO A 96 6.92 -14.72 59.20
CA PRO A 96 6.94 -14.34 60.61
C PRO A 96 8.17 -14.84 61.38
N ASN A 97 8.85 -15.87 60.86
CA ASN A 97 10.09 -16.42 61.41
C ASN A 97 11.33 -15.77 60.78
N ARG A 98 11.34 -15.60 59.44
CA ARG A 98 12.50 -15.06 58.69
C ARG A 98 12.64 -13.54 58.83
N ALA A 99 11.54 -12.79 58.64
CA ALA A 99 11.50 -11.33 58.76
C ALA A 99 11.15 -10.83 60.17
N ASN A 100 10.77 -11.73 61.10
CA ASN A 100 10.32 -11.38 62.46
C ASN A 100 9.08 -10.44 62.47
N GLU A 101 8.25 -10.49 61.42
CA GLU A 101 7.13 -9.59 61.17
C GLU A 101 5.82 -10.37 61.01
N ASN A 102 4.84 -10.12 61.89
CA ASN A 102 3.60 -10.93 62.00
C ASN A 102 2.37 -10.24 61.40
N VAL A 103 2.44 -8.93 61.20
CA VAL A 103 1.41 -8.07 60.60
C VAL A 103 2.17 -7.03 59.80
N LEU A 104 1.98 -7.02 58.49
CA LEU A 104 2.77 -6.25 57.54
C LEU A 104 2.16 -4.87 57.36
N SER A 105 3.01 -3.84 57.23
CA SER A 105 2.59 -2.47 56.90
C SER A 105 3.68 -1.72 56.14
N GLY A 106 3.29 -0.92 55.13
CA GLY A 106 4.20 -0.33 54.15
C GLY A 106 4.30 -1.18 52.87
N TYR A 107 5.42 -1.06 52.14
CA TYR A 107 5.59 -1.64 50.80
C TYR A 107 6.32 -3.00 50.84
N TYR A 108 5.79 -3.96 50.07
CA TYR A 108 6.27 -5.36 49.97
C TYR A 108 6.05 -5.86 48.55
N ILE A 109 6.93 -6.74 48.07
CA ILE A 109 6.71 -7.51 46.85
C ILE A 109 5.99 -8.79 47.26
N LEU A 110 4.80 -9.04 46.71
CA LEU A 110 3.98 -10.23 46.93
C LEU A 110 4.02 -11.10 45.67
N THR A 111 4.15 -12.43 45.80
CA THR A 111 4.28 -13.35 44.66
C THR A 111 3.20 -14.42 44.62
N HIS A 112 2.74 -14.77 43.41
CA HIS A 112 1.78 -15.85 43.16
C HIS A 112 2.45 -17.06 42.47
N THR A 113 1.78 -18.22 42.42
CA THR A 113 2.17 -19.32 41.52
C THR A 113 2.25 -18.81 40.07
N TYR A 114 3.25 -19.24 39.29
CA TYR A 114 3.35 -18.93 37.86
C TYR A 114 2.54 -19.92 36.99
N PRO A 115 1.88 -19.49 35.90
CA PRO A 115 1.72 -18.11 35.45
C PRO A 115 0.70 -17.34 36.30
N VAL A 116 0.80 -16.01 36.32
CA VAL A 116 0.00 -15.15 37.22
C VAL A 116 -1.43 -15.02 36.68
N PRO A 117 -2.49 -15.34 37.46
CA PRO A 117 -3.88 -15.15 37.03
C PRO A 117 -4.17 -13.67 36.77
N THR A 118 -4.86 -13.39 35.66
CA THR A 118 -5.18 -12.01 35.22
C THR A 118 -6.05 -11.25 36.23
N GLU A 119 -6.87 -11.96 36.99
CA GLU A 119 -7.74 -11.42 38.04
C GLU A 119 -7.00 -10.99 39.32
N TRP A 120 -5.76 -11.44 39.52
CA TRP A 120 -5.12 -11.42 40.85
C TRP A 120 -4.81 -10.02 41.40
N GLU A 121 -4.38 -9.07 40.57
CA GLU A 121 -4.19 -7.67 40.99
C GLU A 121 -5.52 -7.04 41.44
N GLY A 122 -6.63 -7.46 40.82
CA GLY A 122 -7.99 -7.07 41.21
C GLY A 122 -8.41 -7.65 42.57
N GLU A 123 -8.14 -8.93 42.82
CA GLU A 123 -8.43 -9.56 44.12
C GLU A 123 -7.62 -8.94 45.29
N LEU A 124 -6.36 -8.58 45.04
CA LEU A 124 -5.52 -7.85 46.00
C LEU A 124 -6.10 -6.44 46.29
N ASN A 125 -6.52 -5.71 45.26
CA ASN A 125 -7.15 -4.40 45.39
C ASN A 125 -8.48 -4.49 46.17
N GLU A 126 -9.36 -5.46 45.87
CA GLU A 126 -10.59 -5.69 46.64
C GLU A 126 -10.32 -6.04 48.12
N ALA A 127 -9.18 -6.66 48.42
CA ALA A 127 -8.73 -6.91 49.79
C ALA A 127 -8.13 -5.67 50.50
N GLY A 128 -7.95 -4.55 49.79
CA GLY A 128 -7.34 -3.32 50.30
C GLY A 128 -5.80 -3.34 50.28
N ILE A 129 -5.21 -4.01 49.28
CA ILE A 129 -3.78 -4.04 48.99
C ILE A 129 -3.57 -3.32 47.65
N ASP A 130 -3.07 -2.08 47.71
CA ASP A 130 -2.83 -1.27 46.51
C ASP A 130 -1.51 -1.69 45.85
N CYS A 131 -1.57 -2.30 44.66
CA CYS A 131 -0.40 -2.73 43.90
C CYS A 131 -0.01 -1.70 42.82
N PHE A 132 1.29 -1.46 42.64
CA PHE A 132 1.79 -0.34 41.84
C PHE A 132 2.71 -0.75 40.68
N SER A 133 3.64 -1.67 40.91
CA SER A 133 4.56 -2.19 39.88
C SER A 133 4.49 -3.71 39.80
N PHE A 134 4.50 -4.27 38.59
CA PHE A 134 4.87 -5.68 38.39
C PHE A 134 6.40 -5.83 38.46
N LEU A 135 6.86 -6.99 38.94
CA LEU A 135 8.26 -7.38 39.00
C LEU A 135 8.36 -8.86 38.57
N PRO A 136 9.08 -9.20 37.48
CA PRO A 136 9.19 -10.57 37.02
C PRO A 136 9.79 -11.53 38.07
N VAL A 137 9.46 -12.82 38.04
CA VAL A 137 8.58 -13.49 37.05
C VAL A 137 7.10 -13.52 37.45
N ASN A 138 6.76 -13.17 38.69
CA ASN A 138 5.44 -13.44 39.28
C ASN A 138 5.06 -12.52 40.46
N GLY A 139 5.67 -11.33 40.58
CA GLY A 139 5.52 -10.45 41.74
C GLY A 139 4.80 -9.13 41.45
N PHE A 140 4.04 -8.63 42.43
CA PHE A 140 3.59 -7.24 42.48
C PHE A 140 4.18 -6.51 43.69
N HIS A 141 4.69 -5.30 43.49
CA HIS A 141 5.08 -4.40 44.57
C HIS A 141 3.86 -3.58 45.02
N CYS A 142 3.42 -3.80 46.27
CA CYS A 142 2.16 -3.30 46.79
C CYS A 142 2.29 -2.67 48.19
N GLU A 143 1.41 -1.72 48.52
CA GLU A 143 1.22 -1.20 49.87
C GLU A 143 0.26 -2.08 50.67
N LEU A 144 0.69 -2.50 51.86
CA LEU A 144 -0.12 -3.29 52.80
C LEU A 144 -0.52 -2.43 54.01
N ASN A 145 -1.79 -2.48 54.39
CA ASN A 145 -2.31 -1.75 55.56
C ASN A 145 -2.75 -2.70 56.69
N LYS A 146 -1.78 -3.31 57.38
CA LYS A 146 -1.95 -4.21 58.55
C LYS A 146 -2.54 -5.58 58.21
N HIS A 147 -2.19 -6.12 57.04
CA HIS A 147 -2.47 -7.50 56.66
C HIS A 147 -1.61 -8.48 57.46
N SER A 148 -2.21 -9.57 57.95
CA SER A 148 -1.46 -10.71 58.49
C SER A 148 -1.14 -11.71 57.39
N THR A 149 -0.06 -12.50 57.55
CA THR A 149 0.34 -13.48 56.52
C THR A 149 -0.76 -14.49 56.17
N LYS A 150 -1.67 -14.78 57.11
CA LYS A 150 -2.86 -15.63 56.88
C LYS A 150 -3.96 -15.01 56.00
N GLN A 151 -3.95 -13.70 55.83
CA GLN A 151 -4.84 -13.02 54.88
C GLN A 151 -4.22 -13.05 53.48
N LEU A 152 -2.89 -12.87 53.40
CA LEU A 152 -2.12 -12.97 52.16
C LEU A 152 -2.18 -14.40 51.58
N ASP A 153 -1.94 -15.41 52.42
CA ASP A 153 -2.13 -16.84 52.14
C ASP A 153 -3.55 -17.16 51.61
N SER A 154 -4.58 -16.48 52.11
CA SER A 154 -5.96 -16.63 51.60
C SER A 154 -6.28 -15.81 50.34
N LEU A 155 -5.31 -15.08 49.80
CA LEU A 155 -5.36 -14.28 48.57
C LEU A 155 -4.31 -14.77 47.55
N GLY A 156 -3.92 -16.05 47.60
CA GLY A 156 -2.97 -16.65 46.65
C GLY A 156 -1.50 -16.20 46.80
N VAL A 157 -1.17 -15.34 47.78
CA VAL A 157 0.21 -14.91 48.01
C VAL A 157 1.04 -16.07 48.56
N GLU A 158 1.83 -16.71 47.71
CA GLU A 158 2.77 -17.77 48.11
C GLU A 158 3.98 -17.18 48.85
N GLY A 159 4.41 -15.97 48.47
CA GLY A 159 5.71 -15.42 48.85
C GLY A 159 5.76 -13.91 49.01
N ILE A 160 6.79 -13.46 49.75
CA ILE A 160 7.01 -12.06 50.12
C ILE A 160 8.52 -11.74 50.08
N VAL A 161 8.88 -10.56 49.57
CA VAL A 161 10.25 -9.99 49.64
C VAL A 161 10.20 -8.45 49.67
N LYS A 162 11.30 -7.78 50.08
CA LYS A 162 11.46 -6.31 50.10
C LYS A 162 12.66 -5.88 49.24
N LEU A 163 12.56 -4.71 48.61
CA LEU A 163 13.68 -4.06 47.91
C LEU A 163 14.75 -3.59 48.92
N ASP A 164 16.00 -3.98 48.71
CA ASP A 164 17.16 -3.51 49.47
C ASP A 164 17.57 -2.09 49.00
N PRO A 165 18.10 -1.21 49.86
CA PRO A 165 18.70 0.06 49.45
C PRO A 165 19.75 -0.02 48.33
N THR A 166 20.39 -1.17 48.07
CA THR A 166 21.26 -1.35 46.89
C THR A 166 20.51 -1.52 45.57
N ASP A 167 19.27 -1.99 45.61
CA ASP A 167 18.47 -2.30 44.42
C ASP A 167 17.85 -1.02 43.83
N LYS A 168 17.74 0.05 44.63
CA LYS A 168 16.96 1.26 44.32
C LYS A 168 17.75 2.40 43.65
N ILE A 169 19.00 2.19 43.24
CA ILE A 169 19.87 3.31 42.80
C ILE A 169 20.61 3.00 41.50
N ARG A 170 20.40 3.82 40.47
CA ARG A 170 21.11 3.68 39.20
C ARG A 170 22.62 3.85 39.37
N THR A 171 23.39 2.90 38.82
CA THR A 171 24.86 2.89 38.93
C THR A 171 25.51 4.13 38.29
N LYS A 172 24.90 4.73 37.23
CA LYS A 172 25.35 5.99 36.61
C LYS A 172 25.33 7.17 37.60
N LEU A 173 24.26 7.33 38.38
CA LEU A 173 24.16 8.31 39.48
C LEU A 173 25.29 8.16 40.50
N THR A 174 25.55 6.91 40.91
CA THR A 174 26.59 6.59 41.91
C THR A 174 27.99 6.97 41.40
N LYS A 175 28.30 6.67 40.13
CA LYS A 175 29.55 7.08 39.47
C LYS A 175 29.66 8.60 39.34
N ALA A 176 28.58 9.28 38.94
CA ALA A 176 28.53 10.74 38.79
C ALA A 176 28.84 11.47 40.10
N LEU A 177 28.16 11.09 41.20
CA LEU A 177 28.31 11.72 42.52
C LEU A 177 29.69 11.53 43.13
N LEU A 178 30.35 10.40 42.84
CA LEU A 178 31.75 10.14 43.22
C LEU A 178 32.77 10.86 42.33
N GLY A 179 32.33 11.62 41.32
CA GLY A 179 33.20 12.40 40.44
C GLY A 179 33.94 11.56 39.40
N GLN A 180 33.40 10.38 39.04
CA GLN A 180 33.92 9.57 37.93
C GLN A 180 33.40 10.10 36.59
N TYR A 181 34.09 9.75 35.50
CA TYR A 181 33.65 10.07 34.15
C TYR A 181 32.57 9.07 33.71
N ILE A 182 31.45 9.56 33.18
CA ILE A 182 30.25 8.77 32.85
C ILE A 182 29.73 9.02 31.42
N GLY A 183 30.64 9.41 30.49
CA GLY A 183 30.29 9.79 29.12
C GLY A 183 30.38 11.30 28.87
N PRO A 184 30.03 11.77 27.66
CA PRO A 184 30.21 13.17 27.24
C PRO A 184 29.35 14.17 28.05
N SER A 185 28.22 13.72 28.60
CA SER A 185 27.26 14.48 29.43
C SER A 185 27.79 14.96 30.79
N THR A 186 29.12 15.13 30.92
CA THR A 186 29.72 15.80 32.08
C THR A 186 29.22 17.24 32.22
N HIS A 187 28.36 17.49 33.21
CA HIS A 187 28.56 18.44 34.33
C HIS A 187 27.30 18.45 35.23
N TYR A 188 27.20 17.44 36.11
CA TYR A 188 26.01 17.05 36.86
C TYR A 188 25.49 18.02 37.97
N TYR A 189 25.86 19.30 37.93
CA TYR A 189 25.92 20.12 39.16
C TYR A 189 25.39 21.55 39.05
N HIS A 190 24.29 21.83 39.73
CA HIS A 190 23.88 23.17 40.14
C HIS A 190 24.63 23.60 41.43
N GLY A 191 25.97 23.71 41.32
CA GLY A 191 26.84 24.12 42.42
C GLY A 191 27.22 22.98 43.36
N GLU A 192 26.59 22.88 44.53
CA GLU A 192 26.79 21.76 45.48
C GLU A 192 25.69 20.68 45.38
N PHE A 193 24.72 20.87 44.48
CA PHE A 193 23.55 20.00 44.30
C PHE A 193 23.53 19.35 42.91
N ALA A 194 22.97 18.15 42.83
CA ALA A 194 22.76 17.36 41.62
C ALA A 194 21.27 16.97 41.49
N PRO A 195 20.66 17.12 40.29
CA PRO A 195 19.27 16.76 40.07
C PRO A 195 19.10 15.24 39.91
N ILE A 196 18.07 14.68 40.54
CA ILE A 196 17.70 13.26 40.45
C ILE A 196 16.21 13.09 40.13
N HIS A 197 15.89 12.01 39.42
CA HIS A 197 14.54 11.51 39.20
C HIS A 197 14.27 10.33 40.14
N LEU A 198 13.05 10.22 40.65
CA LEU A 198 12.63 9.13 41.52
C LEU A 198 11.28 8.55 41.07
N VAL A 199 11.17 7.23 41.18
CA VAL A 199 9.89 6.52 41.19
C VAL A 199 9.58 6.15 42.63
N LEU A 200 8.39 6.51 43.09
CA LEU A 200 7.87 6.20 44.42
C LEU A 200 7.17 4.84 44.41
N SER A 201 7.28 4.08 45.50
CA SER A 201 6.62 2.78 45.68
C SER A 201 5.09 2.89 45.67
N GLY A 202 4.57 4.07 46.02
CA GLY A 202 3.17 4.47 45.92
C GLY A 202 3.08 5.93 45.50
N ASN A 203 2.17 6.72 46.07
CA ASN A 203 1.94 8.13 45.67
C ASN A 203 2.44 9.19 46.67
N GLU A 204 2.91 8.81 47.86
CA GLU A 204 3.34 9.74 48.91
C GLU A 204 4.88 9.84 49.03
N LEU A 205 5.39 11.05 49.30
CA LEU A 205 6.82 11.27 49.59
C LEU A 205 7.16 10.84 51.04
N PRO A 206 8.40 10.37 51.31
CA PRO A 206 8.81 9.94 52.65
C PRO A 206 8.62 11.00 53.76
N GLU A 207 8.17 10.57 54.95
CA GLU A 207 7.94 11.47 56.09
C GLU A 207 9.22 12.24 56.46
N GLY A 208 9.11 13.56 56.59
CA GLY A 208 10.23 14.44 56.97
C GLY A 208 11.14 14.88 55.82
N ILE A 209 10.88 14.50 54.56
CA ILE A 209 11.71 14.96 53.41
C ILE A 209 11.86 16.49 53.35
N HIS A 210 10.77 17.23 53.60
CA HIS A 210 10.75 18.70 53.61
C HIS A 210 11.37 19.34 54.87
N GLU A 211 11.78 18.55 55.88
CA GLU A 211 12.51 19.04 57.05
C GLU A 211 14.04 19.04 56.82
N ARG A 212 14.51 18.43 55.72
CA ARG A 212 15.92 18.38 55.34
C ARG A 212 16.38 19.66 54.66
N ASN A 213 17.69 19.90 54.65
CA ASN A 213 18.33 21.04 54.00
C ASN A 213 19.46 20.63 53.03
N ASP A 214 19.50 19.35 52.70
CA ASP A 214 20.38 18.71 51.71
C ASP A 214 19.59 18.01 50.58
N ILE A 215 18.26 18.21 50.57
CA ILE A 215 17.29 17.82 49.53
C ILE A 215 16.39 19.03 49.27
N GLU A 216 16.15 19.39 48.01
CA GLU A 216 15.14 20.36 47.58
C GLU A 216 14.20 19.68 46.56
N VAL A 217 12.93 19.47 46.92
CA VAL A 217 11.95 18.85 46.02
C VAL A 217 11.47 19.87 45.00
N THR A 218 11.73 19.63 43.72
CA THR A 218 11.42 20.55 42.62
C THR A 218 10.19 20.15 41.82
N TYR A 219 9.82 18.86 41.83
CA TYR A 219 8.59 18.32 41.24
C TYR A 219 8.09 17.09 42.00
N HIS A 220 6.78 16.91 42.14
CA HIS A 220 6.13 15.67 42.57
C HIS A 220 4.68 15.61 42.07
N VAL A 221 4.33 14.57 41.32
CA VAL A 221 2.96 14.20 40.94
C VAL A 221 2.85 12.67 40.89
N GLY A 222 1.87 12.11 41.61
CA GLY A 222 1.66 10.66 41.66
C GLY A 222 2.90 9.91 42.13
N ARG A 223 3.35 8.93 41.32
CA ARG A 223 4.57 8.15 41.58
C ARG A 223 5.88 8.86 41.20
N PHE A 224 5.85 9.99 40.50
CA PHE A 224 7.05 10.61 39.94
C PHE A 224 7.49 11.85 40.71
N ALA A 225 8.77 11.93 41.07
CA ALA A 225 9.37 13.09 41.71
C ALA A 225 10.71 13.51 41.09
N THR A 226 11.01 14.80 41.16
CA THR A 226 12.35 15.36 40.89
C THR A 226 12.80 16.17 42.10
N MET A 227 14.07 16.04 42.45
CA MET A 227 14.67 16.80 43.55
C MET A 227 16.16 17.05 43.31
N ASP A 228 16.66 18.16 43.83
CA ASP A 228 18.07 18.50 43.87
C ASP A 228 18.68 17.99 45.19
N ILE A 229 19.66 17.09 45.11
CA ILE A 229 20.35 16.51 46.28
C ILE A 229 21.78 16.99 46.43
N LYS A 230 22.23 17.22 47.66
CA LYS A 230 23.57 17.74 47.92
C LYS A 230 24.65 16.64 47.83
N GLN A 231 25.64 16.81 46.95
CA GLN A 231 26.61 15.78 46.56
C GLN A 231 27.34 15.10 47.75
N SER A 232 27.78 15.86 48.74
CA SER A 232 28.54 15.35 49.91
C SER A 232 27.70 15.29 51.20
N SER A 233 26.45 14.84 51.09
CA SER A 233 25.49 14.75 52.20
C SER A 233 25.03 13.31 52.45
N SER A 234 24.07 13.11 53.36
CA SER A 234 23.37 11.83 53.52
C SER A 234 22.01 11.79 52.81
N ALA A 235 21.78 12.68 51.84
CA ALA A 235 20.53 12.72 51.07
C ALA A 235 20.24 11.40 50.35
N LEU A 236 21.14 10.96 49.46
CA LEU A 236 20.94 9.74 48.66
C LEU A 236 20.81 8.48 49.53
N SER A 237 21.72 8.30 50.49
CA SER A 237 21.69 7.14 51.40
C SER A 237 20.49 7.17 52.35
N TRP A 238 19.91 8.33 52.67
CA TRP A 238 18.63 8.40 53.37
C TRP A 238 17.47 8.00 52.46
N LEU A 239 17.36 8.60 51.26
CA LEU A 239 16.30 8.30 50.27
C LEU A 239 16.23 6.80 49.96
N ALA A 240 17.36 6.16 49.68
CA ALA A 240 17.42 4.73 49.38
C ALA A 240 17.03 3.82 50.56
N ASN A 241 17.08 4.33 51.80
CA ASN A 241 16.64 3.63 53.00
C ASN A 241 15.16 3.91 53.37
N GLN A 242 14.40 4.63 52.53
CA GLN A 242 12.97 4.83 52.71
C GLN A 242 12.18 3.71 52.00
N ASN A 243 10.99 3.38 52.50
CA ASN A 243 10.15 2.33 51.92
C ASN A 243 9.31 2.87 50.75
N GLU A 244 9.02 4.16 50.79
CA GLU A 244 8.20 4.95 49.87
C GLU A 244 8.94 5.26 48.56
N ILE A 245 10.25 4.99 48.48
CA ILE A 245 11.06 5.09 47.27
C ILE A 245 11.23 3.70 46.66
N GLU A 246 10.97 3.58 45.36
CA GLU A 246 11.21 2.36 44.57
C GLU A 246 12.51 2.47 43.77
N TRP A 247 12.73 3.61 43.11
CA TRP A 247 13.90 3.85 42.26
C TRP A 247 14.43 5.28 42.38
N ILE A 248 15.74 5.44 42.21
CA ILE A 248 16.47 6.71 42.17
C ILE A 248 17.46 6.68 41.01
N GLU A 249 17.29 7.60 40.06
CA GLU A 249 18.20 7.78 38.93
C GLU A 249 18.67 9.22 38.75
N ASP A 250 19.73 9.36 37.97
CA ASP A 250 20.33 10.63 37.59
C ASP A 250 19.44 11.31 36.52
N LYS A 251 19.10 12.60 36.66
CA LYS A 251 18.16 13.26 35.72
C LYS A 251 18.76 13.30 34.29
N PRO A 252 18.13 12.63 33.29
CA PRO A 252 18.66 12.55 31.93
C PRO A 252 18.80 13.92 31.25
N TRP A 253 19.71 14.01 30.27
CA TRP A 253 20.02 15.21 29.52
C TRP A 253 19.94 14.94 28.01
N PHE A 254 19.08 15.68 27.31
CA PHE A 254 18.63 15.33 25.96
C PHE A 254 19.36 16.11 24.85
N GLU A 255 19.66 15.44 23.73
CA GLU A 255 20.48 15.96 22.61
C GLU A 255 19.88 15.68 21.19
N PHE A 256 20.55 16.18 20.14
CA PHE A 256 20.05 16.53 18.78
C PHE A 256 20.76 15.78 17.62
N GLN A 257 20.05 15.37 16.53
CA GLN A 257 20.52 14.37 15.53
C GLN A 257 19.72 14.35 14.18
N ASN A 258 20.24 14.51 12.95
CA ASN A 258 19.36 14.94 11.82
C ASN A 258 19.64 14.45 10.35
N ASP A 259 18.84 13.63 9.65
CA ASP A 259 18.38 13.79 8.21
C ASP A 259 19.07 12.97 7.08
N VAL A 260 18.57 12.39 5.92
CA VAL A 260 17.32 12.30 5.01
C VAL A 260 16.73 10.90 4.81
N ALA A 261 15.57 10.75 4.11
CA ALA A 261 15.07 9.50 3.51
C ALA A 261 14.05 9.43 2.30
N ASP A 262 13.42 10.50 1.78
CA ASP A 262 12.07 10.39 1.16
C ASP A 262 11.86 9.35 0.01
N GLU A 263 12.58 9.43 -1.11
CA GLU A 263 12.48 8.43 -2.21
C GLU A 263 12.79 6.99 -1.74
N VAL A 264 13.68 6.86 -0.74
CA VAL A 264 14.19 5.59 -0.21
C VAL A 264 13.16 4.84 0.66
N MET A 265 12.12 5.54 1.12
CA MET A 265 10.95 5.02 1.82
C MET A 265 9.74 4.76 0.91
N LYS A 266 9.84 5.13 -0.39
CA LYS A 266 8.78 5.05 -1.41
C LYS A 266 7.52 5.87 -1.10
N ALA A 267 7.67 7.04 -0.48
CA ALA A 267 6.52 7.91 -0.19
C ALA A 267 5.95 8.59 -1.45
N ASP A 268 6.79 8.78 -2.47
CA ASP A 268 6.42 9.23 -3.80
C ASP A 268 5.39 8.32 -4.49
N HIS A 269 5.45 7.01 -4.25
CA HIS A 269 4.45 6.06 -4.71
C HIS A 269 3.05 6.28 -4.08
N LEU A 270 2.97 6.94 -2.92
CA LEU A 270 1.71 7.22 -2.21
C LEU A 270 1.13 8.59 -2.59
N TRP A 271 1.99 9.55 -2.94
CA TRP A 271 1.61 10.86 -3.46
C TRP A 271 1.00 10.78 -4.89
N ASP A 272 1.29 9.72 -5.66
CA ASP A 272 0.82 9.57 -7.04
C ASP A 272 -0.52 8.82 -7.13
N GLN A 273 -1.57 9.55 -7.50
CA GLN A 273 -2.93 9.04 -7.67
C GLN A 273 -3.05 7.91 -8.72
N SER A 274 -2.20 7.84 -9.74
CA SER A 274 -2.17 6.75 -10.72
C SER A 274 -1.54 5.47 -10.16
N ILE A 275 -0.55 5.60 -9.27
CA ILE A 275 0.10 4.49 -8.58
C ILE A 275 -0.79 3.92 -7.45
N MET A 276 -1.65 4.76 -6.85
CA MET A 276 -2.65 4.36 -5.85
C MET A 276 -3.91 3.74 -6.50
N SER A 277 -4.52 4.42 -7.48
CA SER A 277 -5.69 3.87 -8.22
C SER A 277 -5.35 2.64 -9.08
N GLY A 278 -4.06 2.41 -9.34
CA GLY A 278 -3.55 1.16 -9.92
C GLY A 278 -3.33 0.01 -8.92
N ILE A 279 -3.53 0.22 -7.61
CA ILE A 279 -3.77 -0.88 -6.65
C ILE A 279 -5.28 -1.18 -6.63
N ASP A 280 -6.05 -0.19 -6.20
CA ASP A 280 -7.51 -0.23 -6.08
C ASP A 280 -8.06 1.09 -6.62
N SER A 281 -8.94 0.99 -7.61
CA SER A 281 -9.57 2.14 -8.28
C SER A 281 -10.38 3.08 -7.38
N SER A 282 -10.66 2.69 -6.13
CA SER A 282 -11.34 3.50 -5.12
C SER A 282 -10.39 4.32 -4.23
N TRP A 283 -9.09 4.02 -4.22
CA TRP A 283 -8.13 4.66 -3.31
C TRP A 283 -7.64 6.01 -3.84
N ASN A 284 -7.63 7.01 -2.95
CA ASN A 284 -7.04 8.31 -3.25
C ASN A 284 -5.52 8.29 -3.04
N ASN A 285 -4.81 9.28 -3.60
CA ASN A 285 -3.46 9.60 -3.14
C ASN A 285 -3.47 9.98 -1.65
N LEU A 286 -2.32 9.83 -1.00
CA LEU A 286 -2.12 10.09 0.42
C LEU A 286 -1.12 11.23 0.55
N ASP A 287 -1.42 12.24 1.35
CA ASP A 287 -0.56 13.42 1.57
C ASP A 287 -0.51 13.89 3.03
N GLY A 288 -1.17 13.18 3.94
CA GLY A 288 -1.31 13.52 5.36
C GLY A 288 -2.65 14.16 5.70
N SER A 289 -3.52 14.38 4.72
CA SER A 289 -4.80 15.07 4.87
C SER A 289 -5.62 14.58 6.06
N GLY A 290 -5.99 15.51 6.93
CA GLY A 290 -6.82 15.25 8.12
C GLY A 290 -6.09 14.59 9.30
N ILE A 291 -4.79 14.28 9.18
CA ILE A 291 -3.98 13.77 10.30
C ILE A 291 -3.25 14.92 11.00
N ILE A 292 -3.30 14.95 12.33
CA ILE A 292 -2.58 15.92 13.17
C ILE A 292 -1.32 15.24 13.74
N VAL A 293 -0.16 15.87 13.54
CA VAL A 293 1.14 15.43 14.05
C VAL A 293 1.67 16.43 15.08
N THR A 294 1.94 15.95 16.30
CA THR A 294 2.74 16.71 17.29
C THR A 294 4.23 16.53 17.01
N VAL A 295 4.95 17.65 16.92
CA VAL A 295 6.42 17.69 16.92
C VAL A 295 6.89 18.37 18.20
N ALA A 296 7.62 17.64 19.05
CA ALA A 296 8.22 18.17 20.27
C ALA A 296 9.73 18.34 20.09
N ASP A 297 10.18 19.59 19.91
CA ASP A 297 11.59 19.91 19.60
C ASP A 297 12.00 21.33 20.03
N SER A 298 13.22 21.75 19.70
CA SER A 298 13.87 23.04 20.01
C SER A 298 13.02 24.30 19.76
N GLY A 299 12.30 24.38 18.65
CA GLY A 299 11.49 25.54 18.23
C GLY A 299 11.07 25.44 16.76
N LEU A 300 10.23 26.36 16.28
CA LEU A 300 9.77 26.40 14.88
C LEU A 300 9.98 27.79 14.25
N ASP A 301 11.06 27.95 13.48
CA ASP A 301 11.48 29.19 12.79
C ASP A 301 11.25 30.48 13.62
N SER A 302 10.26 31.31 13.29
CA SER A 302 9.95 32.56 14.03
C SER A 302 9.25 32.36 15.38
N GLY A 303 8.69 31.17 15.62
CA GLY A 303 7.80 30.90 16.74
C GLY A 303 6.40 31.52 16.61
N VAL A 304 6.05 32.08 15.44
CA VAL A 304 4.76 32.76 15.23
C VAL A 304 4.16 32.35 13.90
N ASN A 305 2.94 31.79 13.93
CA ASN A 305 2.13 31.56 12.73
C ASN A 305 1.61 32.91 12.18
N ASP A 306 2.48 33.62 11.45
CA ASP A 306 2.16 34.78 10.63
C ASP A 306 3.09 34.83 9.40
N SER A 307 3.10 35.95 8.66
CA SER A 307 3.99 36.19 7.49
C SER A 307 5.51 36.12 7.78
N THR A 308 5.89 35.87 9.04
CA THR A 308 7.26 35.62 9.46
C THR A 308 7.54 34.16 9.80
N MET A 309 6.60 33.22 9.63
CA MET A 309 6.92 31.79 9.64
C MET A 309 7.81 31.41 8.43
N HIS A 310 8.39 30.20 8.44
CA HIS A 310 8.95 29.62 7.22
C HIS A 310 7.76 29.30 6.29
N ALA A 311 7.89 29.60 4.99
CA ALA A 311 6.74 29.52 4.09
C ALA A 311 6.12 28.12 4.10
N ASP A 312 6.97 27.10 4.24
CA ASP A 312 6.59 25.70 4.15
C ASP A 312 5.78 25.13 5.32
N PHE A 313 5.31 25.98 6.24
CA PHE A 313 4.38 25.62 7.32
C PHE A 313 3.13 26.52 7.36
N SER A 314 2.98 27.43 6.39
CA SER A 314 2.22 28.69 6.62
C SER A 314 0.69 28.59 6.57
N ASP A 315 0.14 27.42 6.24
CA ASP A 315 -1.30 27.13 6.19
C ASP A 315 -1.75 25.93 7.04
N HIS A 316 -0.87 24.95 7.30
CA HIS A 316 -1.18 23.73 8.05
C HIS A 316 -0.72 23.70 9.53
N ILE A 317 -0.16 24.80 10.08
CA ILE A 317 0.05 24.92 11.54
C ILE A 317 -1.30 25.03 12.29
N LEU A 318 -1.55 24.08 13.20
CA LEU A 318 -2.66 24.09 14.14
C LEU A 318 -2.40 25.05 15.32
N ASP A 319 -1.25 24.91 15.99
CA ASP A 319 -0.77 25.81 17.06
C ASP A 319 0.75 25.68 17.27
N ILE A 320 1.35 26.66 17.96
CA ILE A 320 2.76 26.65 18.38
C ILE A 320 2.83 27.02 19.86
N VAL A 321 3.16 26.06 20.72
CA VAL A 321 3.25 26.25 22.18
C VAL A 321 4.71 26.19 22.66
N SER A 322 5.05 27.03 23.64
CA SER A 322 6.37 27.04 24.29
C SER A 322 6.32 26.36 25.65
N TRP A 323 7.30 25.50 25.90
CA TRP A 323 7.51 24.79 27.16
C TRP A 323 8.79 25.32 27.82
N GLY A 324 8.61 26.26 28.75
CA GLY A 324 9.73 26.88 29.47
C GLY A 324 10.37 26.00 30.54
N MET A 325 11.66 26.22 30.79
CA MET A 325 12.39 25.59 31.90
C MET A 325 11.86 26.05 33.28
N SER A 326 12.09 25.27 34.33
CA SER A 326 11.63 25.63 35.68
C SER A 326 12.27 26.94 36.19
N SER A 327 11.62 27.60 37.16
CA SER A 327 12.11 28.86 37.73
C SER A 327 13.48 28.74 38.43
N SER A 328 13.88 27.55 38.88
CA SER A 328 15.23 27.30 39.43
C SER A 328 16.27 27.13 38.33
N GLN A 329 15.95 26.38 37.27
CA GLN A 329 16.79 26.28 36.06
C GLN A 329 17.01 27.68 35.43
N ALA A 330 15.95 28.49 35.27
CA ALA A 330 16.04 29.85 34.73
C ALA A 330 17.03 30.72 35.53
N ALA A 331 16.97 30.63 36.86
CA ALA A 331 17.84 31.39 37.76
C ALA A 331 19.31 30.93 37.72
N SER A 332 19.59 29.64 37.49
CA SER A 332 20.96 29.12 37.34
C SER A 332 21.53 29.39 35.94
N CYS A 333 20.73 29.17 34.89
CA CYS A 333 21.01 29.53 33.51
C CYS A 333 21.25 31.03 33.32
N GLY A 334 20.66 31.89 34.17
CA GLY A 334 20.71 33.35 34.02
C GLY A 334 19.84 33.85 32.88
N SER A 335 18.72 33.16 32.62
CA SER A 335 17.78 33.40 31.52
C SER A 335 16.38 33.76 32.05
N VAL A 336 15.44 33.91 31.13
CA VAL A 336 14.01 33.75 31.45
C VAL A 336 13.66 32.26 31.57
N ALA A 337 12.49 31.94 32.13
CA ALA A 337 12.00 30.57 32.21
C ALA A 337 11.47 30.09 30.85
N ASP A 338 10.73 30.97 30.17
CA ASP A 338 10.17 30.80 28.83
C ASP A 338 10.71 31.94 27.97
N ASP A 339 11.48 31.61 26.94
CA ASP A 339 12.03 32.52 25.93
C ASP A 339 11.24 32.52 24.61
N GLY A 340 10.18 31.72 24.52
CA GLY A 340 9.27 31.61 23.38
C GLY A 340 9.67 30.56 22.35
N PRO A 341 8.76 30.19 21.43
CA PRO A 341 8.90 28.99 20.60
C PRO A 341 9.71 29.18 19.31
N SER A 342 10.49 30.27 19.20
CA SER A 342 11.32 30.57 18.02
C SER A 342 12.54 29.67 17.94
N ASP A 343 12.81 29.08 16.78
CA ASP A 343 13.96 28.21 16.59
C ASP A 343 15.26 29.00 16.37
N ILE A 344 16.00 29.23 17.44
CA ILE A 344 17.32 29.87 17.39
C ILE A 344 18.43 28.85 17.08
N ASP A 345 18.17 27.55 17.22
CA ASP A 345 19.12 26.48 16.95
C ASP A 345 19.11 26.10 15.45
N GLY A 346 17.97 25.57 15.00
CA GLY A 346 17.66 25.14 13.63
C GLY A 346 17.20 23.69 13.51
N HIS A 347 17.32 22.91 14.58
CA HIS A 347 16.94 21.50 14.64
C HIS A 347 15.43 21.29 14.41
N GLY A 348 14.58 21.98 15.18
CA GLY A 348 13.14 21.72 15.26
C GLY A 348 12.36 22.19 14.04
N THR A 349 12.82 23.29 13.43
CA THR A 349 12.34 23.74 12.12
C THR A 349 12.55 22.63 11.09
N HIS A 350 13.75 22.07 11.05
CA HIS A 350 14.11 21.02 10.11
C HIS A 350 13.36 19.70 10.40
N VAL A 351 13.19 19.33 11.68
CA VAL A 351 12.39 18.15 12.11
C VAL A 351 10.98 18.26 11.55
N ALA A 352 10.30 19.38 11.80
CA ALA A 352 8.94 19.61 11.31
C ALA A 352 8.88 19.62 9.77
N GLY A 353 9.87 20.24 9.11
CA GLY A 353 9.97 20.23 7.65
C GLY A 353 10.07 18.82 7.06
N SER A 354 10.75 17.92 7.78
CA SER A 354 10.91 16.51 7.39
C SER A 354 9.65 15.67 7.61
N VAL A 355 8.81 16.03 8.60
CA VAL A 355 7.47 15.44 8.75
C VAL A 355 6.56 15.90 7.61
N LEU A 356 6.38 17.21 7.44
CA LEU A 356 5.21 17.79 6.76
C LEU A 356 5.42 19.13 6.04
N GLY A 357 6.67 19.57 5.79
CA GLY A 357 6.86 20.83 5.06
C GLY A 357 6.34 20.75 3.62
N ASP A 358 5.46 21.64 3.18
CA ASP A 358 4.79 21.54 1.86
C ASP A 358 5.74 21.72 0.64
N GLY A 359 6.90 22.34 0.85
CA GLY A 359 7.84 22.74 -0.19
C GLY A 359 7.54 24.06 -0.90
N THR A 360 6.76 24.98 -0.33
CA THR A 360 6.41 26.27 -0.92
C THR A 360 7.65 27.11 -1.30
N ASN A 361 8.71 27.15 -0.48
CA ASN A 361 9.97 27.83 -0.84
C ASN A 361 10.78 27.11 -1.95
N SER A 362 10.41 25.89 -2.33
CA SER A 362 11.06 25.07 -3.36
C SER A 362 10.15 24.76 -4.57
N SER A 363 8.93 25.31 -4.60
CA SER A 363 7.88 24.94 -5.57
C SER A 363 7.56 23.44 -5.57
N GLY A 364 7.52 22.83 -4.38
CA GLY A 364 7.18 21.41 -4.15
C GLY A 364 8.32 20.42 -4.43
N THR A 365 9.55 20.89 -4.66
CA THR A 365 10.71 20.02 -5.00
C THR A 365 11.55 19.58 -3.79
N ILE A 366 11.26 20.13 -2.62
CA ILE A 366 11.86 19.79 -1.32
C ILE A 366 10.70 19.86 -0.33
N LYS A 367 10.21 18.72 0.15
CA LYS A 367 9.03 18.63 1.02
C LYS A 367 9.18 17.52 2.08
N GLY A 368 8.30 17.55 3.08
CA GLY A 368 8.14 16.49 4.07
C GLY A 368 7.39 15.28 3.52
N LEU A 369 7.30 14.25 4.36
CA LEU A 369 6.66 12.98 4.02
C LEU A 369 5.14 13.07 3.90
N ALA A 370 4.49 13.86 4.77
CA ALA A 370 3.05 14.08 4.82
C ALA A 370 2.74 15.60 4.71
N PRO A 371 2.92 16.22 3.53
CA PRO A 371 2.92 17.69 3.35
C PRO A 371 1.59 18.42 3.67
N GLU A 372 0.46 17.71 3.71
CA GLU A 372 -0.86 18.29 4.06
C GLU A 372 -1.32 17.91 5.49
N ALA A 373 -0.46 17.23 6.26
CA ALA A 373 -0.72 16.94 7.67
C ALA A 373 -0.67 18.23 8.52
N GLN A 374 -1.48 18.29 9.58
CA GLN A 374 -1.54 19.45 10.45
C GLN A 374 -0.47 19.40 11.56
N LEU A 375 0.28 20.49 11.70
CA LEU A 375 1.37 20.59 12.67
C LEU A 375 0.90 21.17 14.02
N TYR A 376 1.03 20.39 15.10
CA TYR A 376 0.99 20.91 16.47
C TYR A 376 2.42 20.97 17.02
N PHE A 377 3.00 22.17 17.15
CA PHE A 377 4.41 22.29 17.53
C PHE A 377 4.61 22.61 19.02
N GLN A 378 5.41 21.79 19.71
CA GLN A 378 5.80 21.97 21.10
C GLN A 378 7.28 22.35 21.20
N ALA A 379 7.56 23.64 21.40
CA ALA A 379 8.91 24.16 21.57
C ALA A 379 9.43 23.91 23.00
N ILE A 380 10.26 22.87 23.16
CA ILE A 380 10.89 22.41 24.41
C ILE A 380 12.37 22.84 24.53
N GLY A 381 12.90 23.54 23.52
CA GLY A 381 14.22 24.19 23.59
C GLY A 381 14.15 25.53 24.31
N ALA A 382 15.14 25.80 25.17
CA ALA A 382 15.25 27.05 25.92
C ALA A 382 16.71 27.51 26.06
N TRP A 383 16.92 28.82 25.95
CA TRP A 383 18.23 29.49 26.02
C TRP A 383 18.80 29.49 27.45
N CYS A 384 19.99 28.91 27.61
CA CYS A 384 20.72 28.84 28.88
C CYS A 384 22.12 29.49 28.74
N PRO A 385 22.26 30.82 28.89
CA PRO A 385 23.51 31.53 28.55
C PRO A 385 24.70 31.18 29.45
N ASN A 386 24.44 30.61 30.63
CA ASN A 386 25.44 30.06 31.56
C ASN A 386 25.63 28.52 31.45
N ASN A 387 25.04 27.84 30.45
CA ASN A 387 25.10 26.38 30.32
C ASN A 387 26.56 25.87 30.37
N PRO A 388 26.94 25.01 31.34
CA PRO A 388 28.31 24.53 31.49
C PRO A 388 28.67 23.36 30.55
N THR A 389 27.69 22.64 29.98
CA THR A 389 27.96 21.44 29.16
C THR A 389 28.32 21.79 27.70
N THR A 390 27.77 22.87 27.18
CA THR A 390 27.85 23.23 25.75
C THR A 390 29.09 24.05 25.38
N PRO A 391 29.64 23.90 24.16
CA PRO A 391 30.55 24.89 23.59
C PRO A 391 29.90 26.29 23.57
N ARG A 392 30.72 27.35 23.61
CA ARG A 392 30.25 28.74 23.80
C ARG A 392 29.25 29.27 22.77
N ASP A 393 29.08 28.56 21.66
CA ASP A 393 28.31 28.95 20.49
C ASP A 393 26.96 28.20 20.39
N TYR A 394 26.73 27.14 21.19
CA TYR A 394 25.49 26.32 21.21
C TYR A 394 24.80 26.42 22.58
N ARG A 395 24.15 27.54 22.91
CA ARG A 395 23.55 27.73 24.27
C ARG A 395 22.03 27.56 24.34
N TYR A 396 21.43 26.97 23.30
CA TYR A 396 20.12 26.35 23.41
C TYR A 396 20.24 25.00 24.14
N SER A 397 19.14 24.55 24.74
CA SER A 397 19.12 23.31 25.53
C SER A 397 17.69 22.83 25.73
N LEU A 398 17.45 21.51 25.75
CA LEU A 398 16.13 20.92 25.95
C LEU A 398 15.65 20.96 27.42
N ASN A 399 15.91 22.07 28.11
CA ASN A 399 15.51 22.30 29.50
C ASN A 399 14.00 22.56 29.67
N GLY A 400 13.26 22.72 28.56
CA GLY A 400 11.80 22.83 28.53
C GLY A 400 11.05 21.49 28.68
N ILE A 401 11.73 20.36 28.47
CA ILE A 401 11.13 19.03 28.69
C ILE A 401 10.70 18.90 30.17
N PRO A 402 9.41 18.66 30.45
CA PRO A 402 8.91 18.56 31.81
C PRO A 402 9.47 17.32 32.53
N SER A 403 9.61 17.41 33.86
CA SER A 403 10.03 16.27 34.70
C SER A 403 9.04 15.09 34.70
N ASN A 404 7.82 15.31 34.24
CA ASN A 404 6.88 14.26 33.87
C ASN A 404 6.47 14.47 32.41
N ILE A 405 6.92 13.59 31.51
CA ILE A 405 6.65 13.75 30.07
C ILE A 405 5.24 13.30 29.67
N THR A 406 4.45 12.68 30.56
CA THR A 406 3.03 12.38 30.26
C THR A 406 2.21 13.65 30.00
N GLU A 407 2.58 14.79 30.57
CA GLU A 407 1.93 16.09 30.32
C GLU A 407 2.20 16.62 28.90
N LEU A 408 3.36 16.29 28.32
CA LEU A 408 3.75 16.67 26.96
C LEU A 408 2.89 15.90 25.94
N PHE A 409 2.87 14.57 26.07
CA PHE A 409 2.05 13.69 25.24
C PHE A 409 0.55 13.97 25.41
N LYS A 410 0.09 14.22 26.65
CA LYS A 410 -1.29 14.61 26.94
C LYS A 410 -1.69 15.85 26.15
N GLN A 411 -0.85 16.87 26.07
CA GLN A 411 -1.18 18.08 25.33
C GLN A 411 -1.30 17.81 23.83
N GLY A 412 -0.45 16.95 23.25
CA GLY A 412 -0.60 16.52 21.85
C GLY A 412 -1.93 15.79 21.59
N ALA A 413 -2.26 14.82 22.45
CA ALA A 413 -3.49 14.04 22.37
C ALA A 413 -4.76 14.87 22.62
N ASP A 414 -4.74 15.79 23.60
CA ASP A 414 -5.86 16.72 23.91
C ASP A 414 -6.22 17.61 22.70
N ASN A 415 -5.25 17.88 21.81
CA ASN A 415 -5.45 18.63 20.57
C ASN A 415 -5.72 17.74 19.33
N GLY A 416 -5.95 16.43 19.52
CA GLY A 416 -6.33 15.51 18.45
C GLY A 416 -5.17 14.88 17.68
N SER A 417 -3.93 14.99 18.16
CA SER A 417 -2.77 14.38 17.48
C SER A 417 -2.89 12.86 17.41
N ARG A 418 -2.69 12.30 16.21
CA ARG A 418 -2.61 10.85 15.98
C ARG A 418 -1.16 10.34 15.89
N VAL A 419 -0.21 11.26 15.78
CA VAL A 419 1.23 11.01 15.76
C VAL A 419 1.92 11.99 16.69
N HIS A 420 2.91 11.55 17.47
CA HIS A 420 3.73 12.41 18.31
C HIS A 420 5.20 12.01 18.16
N THR A 421 5.99 12.84 17.46
CA THR A 421 7.40 12.55 17.17
C THR A 421 8.34 13.31 18.10
N ASN A 422 9.33 12.58 18.62
CA ASN A 422 10.24 13.05 19.66
C ASN A 422 11.68 12.87 19.17
N SER A 423 12.21 13.97 18.69
CA SER A 423 13.46 14.02 17.94
C SER A 423 14.65 14.30 18.88
N TRP A 424 14.68 13.58 20.00
CA TRP A 424 15.62 13.79 21.10
C TRP A 424 15.72 12.55 22.00
N GLY A 425 16.84 12.44 22.71
CA GLY A 425 17.10 11.35 23.67
C GLY A 425 18.32 11.61 24.53
N SER A 426 18.44 10.89 25.65
CA SER A 426 19.61 10.90 26.55
C SER A 426 20.45 9.63 26.32
N PRO A 427 21.80 9.70 26.35
CA PRO A 427 22.67 8.54 26.17
C PRO A 427 22.65 7.66 27.43
N GLU A 428 21.80 6.62 27.40
CA GLU A 428 21.49 5.81 28.58
C GLU A 428 21.83 4.32 28.50
N ASN A 429 22.39 3.85 27.37
CA ASN A 429 22.85 2.46 27.18
C ASN A 429 21.73 1.45 27.48
N GLY A 430 20.74 1.37 26.58
CA GLY A 430 19.67 0.37 26.63
C GLY A 430 18.65 0.53 27.76
N ALA A 431 19.00 1.23 28.84
CA ALA A 431 18.30 1.25 30.11
C ALA A 431 16.85 1.74 30.02
N TYR A 432 15.94 1.02 30.68
CA TYR A 432 14.56 1.46 30.90
C TYR A 432 14.52 2.47 32.06
N THR A 433 14.28 3.75 31.77
CA THR A 433 14.31 4.83 32.78
C THR A 433 12.91 5.21 33.24
N ALA A 434 12.81 6.11 34.23
CA ALA A 434 11.51 6.69 34.61
C ALA A 434 10.86 7.47 33.45
N THR A 435 11.63 7.98 32.48
CA THR A 435 11.06 8.58 31.26
C THR A 435 10.62 7.53 30.23
N SER A 436 11.26 6.36 30.15
CA SER A 436 10.75 5.23 29.37
C SER A 436 9.42 4.71 29.94
N MET A 437 9.30 4.60 31.27
CA MET A 437 8.05 4.31 31.97
C MET A 437 6.94 5.33 31.64
N GLN A 438 7.23 6.62 31.68
CA GLN A 438 6.27 7.67 31.34
C GLN A 438 5.83 7.63 29.85
N ALA A 439 6.72 7.21 28.94
CA ALA A 439 6.37 7.00 27.54
C ALA A 439 5.44 5.78 27.36
N ASP A 440 5.71 4.66 28.03
CA ASP A 440 4.84 3.47 27.99
C ASP A 440 3.44 3.74 28.57
N ILE A 441 3.35 4.44 29.71
CA ILE A 441 2.08 4.92 30.29
C ILE A 441 1.30 5.74 29.25
N SER A 442 1.98 6.64 28.55
CA SER A 442 1.33 7.57 27.61
C SER A 442 0.86 6.86 26.36
N ALA A 443 1.63 5.92 25.81
CA ALA A 443 1.21 5.10 24.68
C ALA A 443 0.03 4.18 25.05
N ARG A 444 -0.03 3.65 26.29
CA ARG A 444 -1.18 2.84 26.76
C ARG A 444 -2.41 3.69 27.09
N GLN A 445 -2.24 4.94 27.51
CA GLN A 445 -3.34 5.87 27.75
C GLN A 445 -3.91 6.46 26.46
N TYR A 446 -3.08 6.69 25.45
CA TYR A 446 -3.45 7.25 24.14
C TYR A 446 -3.17 6.21 23.05
N SER A 447 -3.82 5.05 23.15
CA SER A 447 -3.55 3.89 22.27
C SER A 447 -3.71 4.17 20.78
N ASN A 448 -4.53 5.15 20.39
CA ASN A 448 -4.73 5.58 19.01
C ASN A 448 -3.71 6.67 18.54
N MET A 449 -2.74 7.07 19.38
CA MET A 449 -1.68 8.02 19.05
C MET A 449 -0.30 7.34 19.02
N THR A 450 0.31 7.22 17.85
CA THR A 450 1.65 6.63 17.72
C THR A 450 2.72 7.60 18.22
N ILE A 451 3.43 7.21 19.29
CA ILE A 451 4.55 7.96 19.86
C ILE A 451 5.87 7.41 19.27
N LEU A 452 6.65 8.27 18.61
CA LEU A 452 7.94 7.93 18.01
C LEU A 452 9.11 8.53 18.78
N PHE A 453 10.24 7.82 18.82
CA PHE A 453 11.50 8.29 19.43
C PHE A 453 12.74 7.94 18.59
N SER A 454 13.70 8.86 18.57
CA SER A 454 15.00 8.65 17.94
C SER A 454 15.89 7.68 18.73
N ALA A 455 16.41 6.63 18.09
CA ALA A 455 17.20 5.58 18.75
C ALA A 455 18.48 6.11 19.43
N GLY A 456 19.13 7.11 18.83
CA GLY A 456 20.35 7.74 19.34
C GLY A 456 21.51 7.79 18.33
N ASN A 457 22.47 8.67 18.58
CA ASN A 457 23.67 8.91 17.75
C ASN A 457 24.95 8.37 18.45
N ASN A 458 24.81 7.41 19.35
CA ASN A 458 25.89 6.95 20.23
C ASN A 458 26.73 5.81 19.66
N GLY A 459 26.39 5.31 18.46
CA GLY A 459 27.19 4.33 17.73
C GLY A 459 28.67 4.74 17.64
N ILE A 460 29.53 3.76 17.90
CA ILE A 460 30.99 3.86 17.98
C ILE A 460 31.59 2.45 17.78
N ASP A 461 32.86 2.40 17.38
CA ASP A 461 33.70 1.20 17.31
C ASP A 461 34.78 1.36 18.40
N SER A 462 34.50 0.89 19.61
CA SER A 462 35.35 1.16 20.78
C SER A 462 36.60 0.30 20.85
N ASP A 463 36.58 -0.91 20.29
CA ASP A 463 37.69 -1.86 20.36
C ASP A 463 38.55 -1.89 19.08
N SER A 464 38.08 -1.26 18.00
CA SER A 464 38.74 -1.10 16.70
C SER A 464 38.82 -2.36 15.83
N ASP A 465 37.85 -3.28 15.94
CA ASP A 465 37.71 -4.42 15.03
C ASP A 465 37.07 -4.06 13.67
N GLY A 466 36.28 -2.97 13.63
CA GLY A 466 35.61 -2.44 12.44
C GLY A 466 34.10 -2.65 12.39
N GLU A 467 33.48 -3.22 13.42
CA GLU A 467 32.03 -3.27 13.65
C GLU A 467 31.54 -2.01 14.41
N VAL A 468 30.26 -1.93 14.78
CA VAL A 468 29.72 -0.85 15.64
C VAL A 468 29.10 -1.49 16.87
N ASP A 469 29.51 -1.02 18.05
CA ASP A 469 29.16 -1.58 19.35
C ASP A 469 27.62 -1.63 19.56
N LEU A 470 27.17 -2.80 20.05
CA LEU A 470 25.86 -2.98 20.67
C LEU A 470 25.75 -2.18 21.99
N ASP A 471 24.56 -2.13 22.59
CA ASP A 471 24.28 -1.33 23.80
C ASP A 471 24.65 0.16 23.63
N SER A 472 23.95 0.84 22.72
CA SER A 472 24.12 2.28 22.52
C SER A 472 22.80 3.06 22.45
N LEU A 473 21.65 2.39 22.64
CA LEU A 473 20.31 2.98 22.61
C LEU A 473 20.12 4.07 23.69
N GLY A 474 19.39 5.12 23.34
CA GLY A 474 18.99 6.18 24.28
C GLY A 474 17.70 5.91 25.04
N ALA A 475 17.40 6.76 26.02
CA ALA A 475 16.08 6.87 26.65
C ALA A 475 15.44 8.22 26.29
N PRO A 476 14.11 8.31 26.05
CA PRO A 476 13.07 7.28 26.26
C PRO A 476 12.96 6.19 25.17
N ALA A 477 13.84 6.17 24.16
CA ALA A 477 13.81 5.20 23.06
C ALA A 477 13.89 3.71 23.47
N SER A 478 14.28 3.40 24.71
CA SER A 478 14.21 2.07 25.32
C SER A 478 12.81 1.62 25.77
N ALA A 479 11.79 2.49 25.70
CA ALA A 479 10.40 2.15 26.01
C ALA A 479 9.83 1.06 25.08
N LYS A 480 8.85 0.29 25.57
CA LYS A 480 8.29 -0.88 24.87
C LYS A 480 7.28 -0.46 23.79
N ASN A 481 6.40 0.46 24.15
CA ASN A 481 5.18 0.80 23.42
C ASN A 481 5.41 1.88 22.35
N VAL A 482 6.53 2.61 22.42
CA VAL A 482 6.91 3.59 21.40
C VAL A 482 7.45 2.90 20.14
N LEU A 483 7.43 3.63 19.01
CA LEU A 483 8.13 3.27 17.78
C LEU A 483 9.50 3.95 17.77
N THR A 484 10.54 3.17 18.03
CA THR A 484 11.94 3.60 18.12
C THR A 484 12.60 3.48 16.75
N VAL A 485 13.14 4.59 16.24
CA VAL A 485 13.64 4.69 14.87
C VAL A 485 15.15 4.91 14.83
N GLY A 486 15.90 3.97 14.24
CA GLY A 486 17.32 4.14 13.93
C GLY A 486 17.55 4.79 12.55
N ALA A 487 18.81 5.00 12.16
CA ALA A 487 19.16 5.64 10.88
C ALA A 487 19.89 4.69 9.92
N SER A 488 19.27 4.40 8.77
CA SER A 488 20.03 3.90 7.61
C SER A 488 20.80 5.04 6.94
N GLU A 489 21.70 4.69 6.03
CA GLU A 489 22.21 5.63 5.04
C GLU A 489 21.19 5.90 3.93
N ASN A 490 21.48 6.91 3.12
CA ASN A 490 20.67 7.39 2.01
C ASN A 490 21.46 7.40 0.68
N ASP A 491 20.76 7.44 -0.46
CA ASP A 491 21.33 7.63 -1.79
C ASP A 491 21.67 9.12 -2.08
N ARG A 492 22.86 9.59 -1.65
CA ARG A 492 23.46 10.88 -2.11
C ARG A 492 24.91 10.70 -2.58
N PRO A 493 25.19 9.84 -3.59
CA PRO A 493 26.54 9.41 -4.01
C PRO A 493 27.43 10.51 -4.61
N SER A 494 26.88 11.71 -4.83
CA SER A 494 27.62 12.93 -5.15
C SER A 494 28.34 13.52 -3.93
N ILE A 495 27.85 13.23 -2.71
CA ILE A 495 28.54 13.48 -1.45
C ILE A 495 29.62 12.42 -1.28
N THR A 496 30.85 12.87 -1.05
CA THR A 496 32.06 12.02 -1.02
C THR A 496 32.73 12.03 0.36
N ASN A 497 31.99 12.45 1.38
CA ASN A 497 32.39 12.39 2.78
C ASN A 497 32.41 10.92 3.26
N ILE A 498 33.33 10.61 4.18
CA ILE A 498 33.53 9.29 4.79
C ILE A 498 33.52 9.39 6.32
N TRP A 499 33.14 8.32 7.02
CA TRP A 499 32.96 8.34 8.49
C TRP A 499 34.24 8.69 9.25
N GLY A 500 35.40 8.27 8.74
CA GLY A 500 36.72 8.69 9.19
C GLY A 500 37.19 8.02 10.49
N SER A 501 38.52 7.94 10.64
CA SER A 501 39.17 7.17 11.70
C SER A 501 39.24 7.88 13.06
N THR A 502 38.13 8.47 13.52
CA THR A 502 38.02 9.19 14.81
C THR A 502 37.17 8.43 15.83
N LYS A 503 36.10 7.78 15.36
CA LYS A 503 35.20 6.91 16.14
C LYS A 503 35.18 5.46 15.62
N TYR A 504 35.82 5.19 14.47
CA TYR A 504 35.59 4.01 13.64
C TYR A 504 36.89 3.49 13.02
N SER A 505 36.91 2.21 12.67
CA SER A 505 37.97 1.50 11.93
C SER A 505 37.44 0.99 10.57
N PRO A 506 38.30 0.54 9.64
CA PRO A 506 37.83 -0.04 8.38
C PRO A 506 37.10 -1.37 8.62
N PRO A 507 35.94 -1.64 7.97
CA PRO A 507 35.43 -0.94 6.79
C PRO A 507 34.77 0.42 7.08
N VAL A 508 34.07 0.57 8.21
CA VAL A 508 33.23 1.74 8.55
C VAL A 508 33.94 3.08 8.33
N SER A 509 35.15 3.27 8.90
CA SER A 509 35.90 4.54 8.79
C SER A 509 36.29 4.96 7.38
N THR A 510 36.27 4.04 6.43
CA THR A 510 36.58 4.27 5.01
C THR A 510 35.34 4.31 4.13
N ASP A 511 34.19 3.94 4.68
CA ASP A 511 32.90 3.95 4.01
C ASP A 511 32.34 5.37 3.90
N ARG A 512 31.43 5.58 2.94
CA ARG A 512 30.80 6.90 2.76
C ARG A 512 29.73 7.13 3.82
N LEU A 513 29.22 8.36 3.85
CA LEU A 513 28.10 8.73 4.71
C LEU A 513 26.73 8.51 4.06
N ALA A 514 26.66 8.42 2.73
CA ALA A 514 25.39 8.43 1.99
C ALA A 514 25.59 7.95 0.52
N ASP A 515 26.03 6.71 0.31
CA ASP A 515 25.99 6.10 -1.04
C ASP A 515 25.40 4.68 -1.12
N ASN A 516 24.78 4.18 -0.05
CA ASN A 516 24.06 2.91 -0.04
C ASN A 516 22.84 2.92 0.90
N VAL A 517 21.63 2.81 0.35
CA VAL A 517 20.36 2.75 1.12
C VAL A 517 20.18 1.49 1.98
N SER A 518 20.99 0.47 1.73
CA SER A 518 21.11 -0.75 2.54
C SER A 518 22.26 -0.68 3.54
N GLY A 519 22.99 0.44 3.58
CA GLY A 519 23.94 0.73 4.65
C GLY A 519 23.25 1.24 5.89
N LEU A 520 23.75 0.89 7.08
CA LEU A 520 23.31 1.46 8.35
C LEU A 520 24.28 2.57 8.77
N ALA A 521 23.76 3.72 9.21
CA ALA A 521 24.61 4.86 9.54
C ALA A 521 25.48 4.55 10.75
N ALA A 522 26.78 4.88 10.68
CA ALA A 522 27.76 4.47 11.70
C ALA A 522 27.50 5.08 13.10
N PHE A 523 26.84 6.25 13.16
CA PHE A 523 26.41 6.85 14.42
C PHE A 523 25.18 6.18 15.03
N SER A 524 24.38 5.45 14.24
CA SER A 524 23.04 4.99 14.68
C SER A 524 23.21 4.05 15.86
N SER A 525 22.63 4.43 16.98
CA SER A 525 22.57 3.60 18.18
C SER A 525 21.94 2.24 17.88
N ARG A 526 22.51 1.21 18.49
CA ARG A 526 22.15 -0.20 18.36
C ARG A 526 21.48 -0.70 19.63
N GLY A 527 20.68 -1.74 19.47
CA GLY A 527 20.22 -2.56 20.57
C GLY A 527 21.30 -3.53 21.09
N PRO A 528 20.89 -4.57 21.83
CA PRO A 528 19.56 -4.68 22.44
C PRO A 528 19.38 -3.62 23.55
N THR A 529 18.24 -3.63 24.23
CA THR A 529 18.12 -2.93 25.54
C THR A 529 18.86 -3.69 26.65
N ASP A 530 19.03 -3.05 27.81
CA ASP A 530 19.62 -3.68 29.03
C ASP A 530 18.96 -5.04 29.35
N ASP A 531 17.65 -5.15 29.11
CA ASP A 531 16.83 -6.35 29.31
C ASP A 531 16.65 -7.23 28.05
N ASN A 532 17.58 -7.13 27.09
CA ASN A 532 17.67 -7.96 25.88
C ASN A 532 16.49 -7.83 24.88
N ARG A 533 15.68 -6.76 24.95
CA ARG A 533 14.64 -6.50 23.94
C ARG A 533 15.26 -5.94 22.67
N LEU A 534 14.75 -6.40 21.53
CA LEU A 534 15.10 -5.91 20.20
C LEU A 534 14.83 -4.40 20.08
N LYS A 535 15.86 -3.61 19.79
CA LYS A 535 15.75 -2.18 19.40
C LYS A 535 16.85 -1.81 18.39
N PRO A 536 16.67 -0.80 17.50
CA PRO A 536 15.43 -0.05 17.25
C PRO A 536 14.30 -0.96 16.76
N ASP A 537 13.05 -0.49 16.73
CA ASP A 537 11.97 -1.31 16.14
C ASP A 537 12.09 -1.32 14.61
N ILE A 538 12.53 -0.21 14.02
CA ILE A 538 12.69 -0.04 12.58
C ILE A 538 13.76 1.02 12.28
N VAL A 539 14.27 1.06 11.04
CA VAL A 539 15.08 2.18 10.56
C VAL A 539 14.39 2.95 9.45
N ALA A 540 14.66 4.24 9.39
CA ALA A 540 14.51 5.03 8.17
C ALA A 540 15.85 5.72 7.89
N PRO A 541 16.13 6.15 6.66
CA PRO A 541 17.37 6.84 6.38
C PRO A 541 17.55 8.14 7.21
N GLY A 542 18.81 8.41 7.58
CA GLY A 542 19.26 9.58 8.35
C GLY A 542 20.56 10.18 7.81
N THR A 543 20.70 10.09 6.47
CA THR A 543 21.75 10.51 5.50
C THR A 543 21.77 11.87 4.71
N TYR A 544 21.89 13.07 5.28
CA TYR A 544 21.74 14.41 4.65
C TYR A 544 20.30 14.76 4.05
N ILE A 545 19.19 15.12 4.78
CA ILE A 545 17.96 15.78 4.18
C ILE A 545 18.36 17.22 4.04
N LEU A 546 18.32 17.66 2.80
CA LEU A 546 17.85 18.97 2.47
C LEU A 546 16.42 19.26 3.02
N SER A 547 16.24 19.73 4.26
CA SER A 547 14.95 20.23 4.75
C SER A 547 15.06 21.66 5.27
N THR A 548 13.94 22.20 5.77
CA THR A 548 13.75 23.63 6.04
C THR A 548 14.79 24.20 7.03
N LEU A 549 15.15 25.47 6.83
CA LEU A 549 16.18 26.18 7.58
C LEU A 549 15.57 27.37 8.32
N THR A 550 15.80 27.44 9.64
CA THR A 550 15.44 28.63 10.45
C THR A 550 16.10 29.91 9.91
N ARG A 551 15.34 31.01 9.93
CA ARG A 551 15.83 32.38 9.63
C ARG A 551 16.94 32.86 10.55
N TYR A 552 17.09 32.27 11.74
CA TYR A 552 18.00 32.78 12.77
C TYR A 552 19.43 32.26 12.65
N ASN A 553 19.62 31.06 12.10
CA ASN A 553 20.94 30.42 11.97
C ASN A 553 21.27 30.13 10.51
N THR A 554 22.48 30.48 10.08
CA THR A 554 22.95 30.24 8.71
C THR A 554 24.36 29.64 8.64
N LYS A 555 24.96 29.23 9.78
CA LYS A 555 26.41 28.89 9.84
C LYS A 555 26.88 27.80 10.81
N SER A 556 26.06 27.24 11.72
CA SER A 556 26.59 26.32 12.76
C SER A 556 25.90 24.97 12.97
N VAL A 557 24.71 24.70 12.41
CA VAL A 557 23.99 23.43 12.64
C VAL A 557 23.97 22.46 11.45
N GLY A 558 24.05 22.96 10.22
CA GLY A 558 24.11 22.12 9.02
C GLY A 558 25.42 21.34 8.88
N TRP A 559 25.34 20.04 8.55
CA TRP A 559 26.47 19.28 7.98
C TRP A 559 26.85 19.84 6.59
N MET A 560 25.88 20.36 5.83
CA MET A 560 26.14 21.07 4.57
C MET A 560 25.08 22.15 4.29
N SER A 561 25.51 23.33 3.82
CA SER A 561 24.60 24.40 3.39
C SER A 561 24.06 24.16 1.98
N TYR A 562 22.76 24.41 1.76
CA TYR A 562 22.17 24.39 0.41
C TYR A 562 21.76 25.80 -0.06
N ASN A 563 20.73 26.42 0.54
CA ASN A 563 20.31 27.79 0.19
C ASN A 563 19.88 28.59 1.43
N SER A 564 19.00 29.59 1.27
CA SER A 564 18.49 30.44 2.35
C SER A 564 17.28 29.89 3.11
N SER A 565 16.66 28.82 2.59
CA SER A 565 15.43 28.21 3.10
C SER A 565 15.60 26.73 3.44
N TYR A 566 16.70 26.08 3.00
CA TYR A 566 16.96 24.67 3.25
C TYR A 566 18.44 24.37 3.52
N VAL A 567 18.71 23.32 4.31
CA VAL A 567 20.04 22.89 4.79
C VAL A 567 20.09 21.36 4.94
N TYR A 568 21.29 20.77 4.93
CA TYR A 568 21.56 19.36 5.23
C TYR A 568 22.26 19.18 6.59
N MET A 569 22.04 18.06 7.28
CA MET A 569 22.68 17.61 8.54
C MET A 569 23.08 16.10 8.45
N GLY A 570 23.10 15.36 9.58
CA GLY A 570 23.02 13.86 9.64
C GLY A 570 22.65 13.32 11.04
N GLY A 571 21.79 12.28 11.18
CA GLY A 571 21.39 11.67 12.48
C GLY A 571 19.99 11.03 12.62
N THR A 572 19.73 10.28 13.72
CA THR A 572 18.46 9.51 13.92
C THR A 572 17.22 10.31 14.30
N SER A 573 17.38 11.52 14.85
CA SER A 573 16.25 12.41 15.13
C SER A 573 15.63 13.03 13.88
N MET A 574 16.08 12.67 12.67
CA MET A 574 15.27 12.87 11.45
C MET A 574 14.78 11.62 10.75
N SER A 575 15.44 10.46 10.88
CA SER A 575 14.78 9.21 10.48
C SER A 575 13.45 9.04 11.25
N THR A 576 13.39 9.54 12.49
CA THR A 576 12.19 9.59 13.34
C THR A 576 11.01 10.41 12.74
N PRO A 577 11.11 11.72 12.43
CA PRO A 577 10.05 12.50 11.77
C PRO A 577 9.73 12.05 10.34
N LEU A 578 10.68 11.46 9.61
CA LEU A 578 10.40 10.83 8.32
C LEU A 578 9.45 9.63 8.51
N THR A 579 9.73 8.76 9.48
CA THR A 579 8.82 7.69 9.92
C THR A 579 7.53 8.25 10.54
N ALA A 580 7.52 9.46 11.11
CA ALA A 580 6.31 10.10 11.63
C ALA A 580 5.39 10.61 10.51
N GLY A 581 5.94 11.18 9.43
CA GLY A 581 5.18 11.49 8.22
C GLY A 581 4.68 10.21 7.53
N ALA A 582 5.51 9.17 7.43
CA ALA A 582 5.08 7.84 6.98
C ALA A 582 3.95 7.25 7.86
N THR A 583 4.00 7.49 9.18
CA THR A 583 2.93 7.10 10.11
C THR A 583 1.65 7.87 9.83
N ALA A 584 1.74 9.17 9.47
CA ALA A 584 0.57 9.96 9.09
C ALA A 584 -0.06 9.44 7.78
N LEU A 585 0.74 9.17 6.73
CA LEU A 585 0.25 8.56 5.49
C LEU A 585 -0.41 7.19 5.72
N LEU A 586 0.14 6.35 6.60
CA LEU A 586 -0.44 5.05 6.93
C LEU A 586 -1.76 5.21 7.73
N LEU A 587 -1.84 6.16 8.66
CA LEU A 587 -3.08 6.46 9.39
C LEU A 587 -4.17 7.01 8.45
N GLU A 588 -3.81 7.89 7.52
CA GLU A 588 -4.70 8.40 6.47
C GLU A 588 -5.25 7.26 5.60
N HIS A 589 -4.39 6.33 5.15
CA HIS A 589 -4.79 5.15 4.39
C HIS A 589 -5.79 4.29 5.14
N LEU A 590 -5.46 3.91 6.39
CA LEU A 590 -6.33 3.10 7.22
C LEU A 590 -7.69 3.78 7.46
N ILE A 591 -7.71 5.07 7.80
CA ILE A 591 -8.92 5.80 8.19
C ILE A 591 -9.81 6.15 7.00
N TYR A 592 -9.24 6.56 5.85
CA TYR A 592 -10.00 7.13 4.74
C TYR A 592 -10.11 6.25 3.49
N ASN A 593 -9.09 5.44 3.16
CA ASN A 593 -9.20 4.47 2.06
C ASN A 593 -9.79 3.13 2.53
N LEU A 594 -9.35 2.59 3.68
CA LEU A 594 -9.90 1.34 4.24
C LEU A 594 -11.09 1.54 5.19
N GLY A 595 -11.36 2.77 5.63
CA GLY A 595 -12.46 3.09 6.55
C GLY A 595 -12.24 2.62 8.00
N HIS A 596 -11.06 2.13 8.35
CA HIS A 596 -10.72 1.61 9.68
C HIS A 596 -10.58 2.75 10.71
N GLN A 597 -11.53 2.83 11.63
CA GLN A 597 -11.62 3.95 12.58
C GLN A 597 -10.73 3.75 13.80
N ASP A 598 -10.08 4.84 14.25
CA ASP A 598 -9.16 4.87 15.40
C ASP A 598 -8.07 3.77 15.47
N PRO A 599 -7.22 3.58 14.42
CA PRO A 599 -6.12 2.61 14.45
C PRO A 599 -5.15 2.83 15.63
N SER A 600 -4.70 1.75 16.27
CA SER A 600 -3.80 1.81 17.42
C SER A 600 -2.31 1.86 17.04
N SER A 601 -1.48 2.30 17.98
CA SER A 601 -0.03 2.33 17.81
C SER A 601 0.60 0.93 17.71
N SER A 602 -0.01 -0.13 18.27
CA SER A 602 0.45 -1.51 18.07
C SER A 602 0.13 -2.02 16.68
N LEU A 603 -0.98 -1.62 16.05
CA LEU A 603 -1.28 -1.97 14.67
C LEU A 603 -0.32 -1.29 13.70
N ILE A 604 -0.09 0.02 13.86
CA ILE A 604 0.92 0.76 13.08
C ILE A 604 2.30 0.09 13.21
N LYS A 605 2.69 -0.29 14.44
CA LYS A 605 3.96 -0.97 14.74
C LYS A 605 4.04 -2.37 14.11
N ALA A 606 2.96 -3.14 14.11
CA ALA A 606 2.88 -4.46 13.47
C ALA A 606 2.91 -4.36 11.93
N ILE A 607 2.17 -3.43 11.32
CA ILE A 607 2.18 -3.19 9.86
C ILE A 607 3.59 -2.82 9.40
N PHE A 608 4.25 -1.87 10.06
CA PHE A 608 5.63 -1.50 9.71
C PHE A 608 6.61 -2.67 9.88
N ALA A 609 6.43 -3.53 10.88
CA ALA A 609 7.30 -4.69 11.08
C ALA A 609 7.15 -5.76 9.98
N VAL A 610 5.94 -5.99 9.44
CA VAL A 610 5.75 -6.92 8.32
C VAL A 610 6.07 -6.30 6.95
N SER A 611 5.91 -4.98 6.80
CA SER A 611 6.14 -4.30 5.51
C SER A 611 7.62 -3.99 5.25
N ALA A 612 8.44 -3.88 6.29
CA ALA A 612 9.81 -3.40 6.24
C ALA A 612 10.71 -4.14 5.23
N ASN A 613 11.57 -3.37 4.57
CA ASN A 613 12.62 -3.88 3.71
C ASN A 613 13.86 -4.25 4.56
N ASP A 614 13.99 -5.54 4.84
CA ASP A 614 15.23 -6.26 5.19
C ASP A 614 16.42 -5.74 4.36
N MET A 615 17.40 -5.12 5.02
CA MET A 615 18.58 -4.56 4.36
C MET A 615 19.62 -5.66 4.08
N VAL A 616 20.59 -5.37 3.21
CA VAL A 616 21.67 -6.30 2.81
C VAL A 616 23.06 -5.86 3.29
N GLY A 617 23.09 -4.84 4.14
CA GLY A 617 24.29 -4.17 4.63
C GLY A 617 25.01 -3.33 3.57
N GLN A 618 26.03 -2.63 4.04
CA GLN A 618 27.06 -2.02 3.16
C GLN A 618 28.37 -2.82 3.11
N TYR A 619 28.55 -3.80 4.00
CA TYR A 619 29.78 -4.57 4.14
C TYR A 619 29.59 -6.03 3.74
N ASN A 620 30.64 -6.66 3.21
CA ASN A 620 30.64 -8.10 2.89
C ASN A 620 30.83 -8.98 4.17
N SER A 621 30.19 -8.62 5.29
CA SER A 621 30.18 -9.38 6.55
C SER A 621 28.76 -9.53 7.07
N ALA A 622 28.35 -10.75 7.40
CA ALA A 622 27.03 -11.06 7.98
C ALA A 622 27.03 -10.90 9.52
N THR A 623 27.57 -9.78 9.98
CA THR A 623 27.69 -9.34 11.40
C THR A 623 27.68 -7.82 11.52
N ASN A 624 28.10 -7.11 10.47
CA ASN A 624 28.49 -5.71 10.56
C ASN A 624 27.36 -4.81 10.04
N GLY A 625 26.56 -4.29 10.98
CA GLY A 625 25.38 -3.48 10.66
C GLY A 625 24.26 -4.31 10.06
N ALA A 626 23.43 -3.66 9.23
CA ALA A 626 22.17 -4.18 8.68
C ALA A 626 22.33 -5.23 7.56
N GLY A 627 23.24 -6.20 7.77
CA GLY A 627 23.50 -7.36 6.89
C GLY A 627 23.32 -8.70 7.61
N GLU A 628 22.74 -8.69 8.81
CA GLU A 628 22.18 -9.87 9.49
C GLU A 628 20.71 -10.06 9.08
N SER A 629 20.18 -11.28 9.12
CA SER A 629 18.76 -11.50 8.80
C SER A 629 17.85 -10.76 9.79
N THR A 630 16.89 -9.97 9.30
CA THR A 630 15.88 -9.36 10.16
C THR A 630 14.98 -10.41 10.87
N PRO A 631 14.53 -10.14 12.11
CA PRO A 631 14.87 -8.98 12.94
C PRO A 631 16.26 -9.06 13.59
N ASN A 632 16.97 -7.92 13.71
CA ASN A 632 18.29 -7.83 14.34
C ASN A 632 18.49 -6.50 15.13
N ASP A 633 19.45 -6.47 16.06
CA ASP A 633 19.72 -5.30 16.94
C ASP A 633 20.37 -4.09 16.23
N HIS A 634 20.57 -4.17 14.91
CA HIS A 634 21.14 -3.10 14.10
C HIS A 634 20.05 -2.31 13.36
N GLU A 635 19.11 -2.98 12.69
CA GLU A 635 18.04 -2.35 11.90
C GLU A 635 16.61 -2.57 12.46
N GLY A 636 16.46 -3.36 13.52
CA GLY A 636 15.16 -3.81 14.00
C GLY A 636 14.53 -4.78 13.01
N TRP A 637 13.32 -4.47 12.55
CA TRP A 637 12.60 -5.24 11.53
C TRP A 637 12.97 -4.86 10.08
N GLY A 638 13.83 -3.87 9.87
CA GLY A 638 14.29 -3.44 8.55
C GLY A 638 14.07 -1.95 8.29
N ARG A 639 14.16 -1.53 7.03
CA ARG A 639 13.88 -0.15 6.61
C ARG A 639 12.39 0.05 6.32
N VAL A 640 11.82 1.20 6.72
CA VAL A 640 10.43 1.57 6.38
C VAL A 640 10.19 1.45 4.87
N ASP A 641 9.14 0.73 4.49
CA ASP A 641 8.66 0.58 3.11
C ASP A 641 7.15 0.84 3.09
N LEU A 642 6.77 2.04 2.65
CA LEU A 642 5.36 2.47 2.62
C LEU A 642 4.55 1.74 1.56
N ARG A 643 5.15 1.36 0.43
CA ARG A 643 4.42 0.67 -0.64
C ARG A 643 4.01 -0.75 -0.21
N ASN A 644 4.83 -1.43 0.58
CA ASN A 644 4.47 -2.72 1.15
C ASN A 644 3.40 -2.59 2.27
N ALA A 645 3.35 -1.44 2.97
CA ALA A 645 2.46 -1.25 4.12
C ALA A 645 0.98 -1.16 3.74
N LEU A 646 0.67 -0.68 2.52
CA LEU A 646 -0.70 -0.54 2.02
C LEU A 646 -1.44 -1.87 1.83
N ASN A 647 -0.70 -2.96 1.61
CA ASN A 647 -1.21 -4.30 1.30
C ASN A 647 -1.21 -5.24 2.52
N ALA A 648 -1.09 -4.69 3.73
CA ALA A 648 -1.05 -5.48 4.96
C ALA A 648 -2.46 -5.90 5.39
N THR A 649 -2.69 -7.21 5.55
CA THR A 649 -3.88 -7.74 6.25
C THR A 649 -3.62 -7.69 7.76
N PHE A 650 -4.62 -7.34 8.56
CA PHE A 650 -4.44 -7.19 10.01
C PHE A 650 -5.64 -7.59 10.86
N ILE A 651 -5.39 -7.73 12.16
CA ILE A 651 -6.34 -7.92 13.25
C ILE A 651 -6.03 -6.88 14.34
N GLU A 652 -7.05 -6.32 14.96
CA GLU A 652 -6.92 -5.35 16.05
C GLU A 652 -8.11 -5.46 17.02
N ASN A 653 -7.96 -4.98 18.26
CA ASN A 653 -8.96 -4.99 19.33
C ASN A 653 -9.34 -6.39 19.85
N GLU A 654 -8.61 -7.42 19.41
CA GLU A 654 -8.58 -8.75 20.01
C GLU A 654 -7.74 -8.77 21.29
N SER A 655 -8.03 -9.71 22.21
CA SER A 655 -7.34 -9.78 23.50
C SER A 655 -7.21 -11.18 24.09
N VAL A 656 -6.25 -11.37 25.00
CA VAL A 656 -6.01 -12.61 25.75
C VAL A 656 -5.87 -12.36 27.26
N THR A 657 -6.15 -13.40 28.04
CA THR A 657 -5.89 -13.52 29.48
C THR A 657 -4.91 -14.68 29.74
N THR A 658 -4.43 -14.84 30.98
CA THR A 658 -3.48 -15.91 31.33
C THR A 658 -4.04 -17.30 31.02
N GLY A 659 -3.29 -18.05 30.20
CA GLY A 659 -3.65 -19.40 29.74
C GLY A 659 -4.68 -19.45 28.61
N ALA A 660 -5.12 -18.31 28.08
CA ALA A 660 -5.99 -18.25 26.91
C ALA A 660 -5.20 -18.37 25.59
N ASN A 661 -5.88 -18.83 24.55
CA ASN A 661 -5.42 -18.85 23.16
C ASN A 661 -6.44 -18.08 22.32
N ARG A 662 -6.00 -17.35 21.30
CA ARG A 662 -6.82 -16.92 20.15
C ARG A 662 -6.15 -17.43 18.87
N GLY A 663 -6.92 -17.86 17.88
CA GLY A 663 -6.42 -18.44 16.63
C GLY A 663 -7.12 -17.92 15.39
N TRP A 664 -6.41 -17.84 14.28
CA TRP A 664 -6.95 -17.52 12.96
C TRP A 664 -6.33 -18.40 11.87
N SER A 665 -7.10 -18.72 10.83
CA SER A 665 -6.57 -19.33 9.60
C SER A 665 -6.58 -18.34 8.44
N PHE A 666 -5.65 -18.53 7.51
CA PHE A 666 -5.57 -17.78 6.25
C PHE A 666 -4.98 -18.66 5.15
N ASN A 667 -5.23 -18.30 3.88
CA ASN A 667 -4.76 -19.06 2.74
C ASN A 667 -3.57 -18.38 2.04
N VAL A 668 -2.53 -19.16 1.77
CA VAL A 668 -1.34 -18.76 1.01
C VAL A 668 -1.42 -19.32 -0.42
N PRO A 669 -1.40 -18.47 -1.47
CA PRO A 669 -1.54 -18.91 -2.85
C PRO A 669 -0.29 -19.63 -3.40
N ALA A 670 -0.43 -20.26 -4.56
CA ALA A 670 0.70 -20.86 -5.27
C ALA A 670 1.72 -19.79 -5.67
N SER A 671 3.00 -20.00 -5.33
CA SER A 671 4.08 -19.05 -5.62
C SER A 671 3.89 -17.66 -4.99
N ALA A 672 3.29 -17.60 -3.79
CA ALA A 672 3.29 -16.41 -2.94
C ALA A 672 4.72 -15.87 -2.67
N PRO A 673 4.87 -14.56 -2.39
CA PRO A 673 6.13 -13.99 -1.92
C PRO A 673 6.50 -14.52 -0.52
N ASP A 674 7.66 -14.09 -0.01
CA ASP A 674 8.04 -14.37 1.38
C ASP A 674 6.99 -13.79 2.35
N LEU A 675 6.51 -14.64 3.26
CA LEU A 675 5.41 -14.33 4.19
C LEU A 675 5.97 -13.78 5.50
N ASN A 676 5.66 -12.53 5.80
CA ASN A 676 5.97 -11.89 7.07
C ASN A 676 4.69 -11.80 7.92
N ILE A 677 4.77 -12.21 9.18
CA ILE A 677 3.69 -12.14 10.17
C ILE A 677 4.24 -11.46 11.43
N ALA A 678 3.55 -10.47 11.99
CA ALA A 678 3.95 -9.83 13.25
C ALA A 678 2.76 -9.59 14.20
N LEU A 679 2.98 -9.94 15.47
CA LEU A 679 2.16 -9.65 16.64
C LEU A 679 2.78 -8.47 17.40
N SER A 680 1.99 -7.48 17.80
CA SER A 680 2.43 -6.43 18.72
C SER A 680 1.33 -6.04 19.70
N TRP A 681 1.72 -5.61 20.90
CA TRP A 681 0.79 -5.14 21.93
C TRP A 681 1.32 -3.93 22.68
N ILE A 682 0.39 -3.12 23.19
CA ILE A 682 0.69 -1.97 24.05
C ILE A 682 0.70 -2.48 25.50
N ASP A 683 1.86 -2.91 25.97
CA ASP A 683 2.07 -3.55 27.28
C ASP A 683 1.88 -2.55 28.45
N PRO A 684 1.53 -2.96 29.68
CA PRO A 684 1.55 -2.08 30.84
C PRO A 684 2.96 -1.54 31.10
N GLU A 685 3.06 -0.40 31.77
CA GLU A 685 4.35 0.15 32.16
C GLU A 685 5.14 -0.78 33.09
N SER A 686 6.45 -0.88 32.87
CA SER A 686 7.37 -1.55 33.80
C SER A 686 7.85 -0.56 34.87
N THR A 687 8.70 -1.02 35.79
CA THR A 687 9.49 -0.17 36.67
C THR A 687 10.99 -0.33 36.41
N PRO A 688 11.79 0.76 36.39
CA PRO A 688 13.24 0.72 36.19
C PRO A 688 14.08 -0.15 37.16
N VAL A 689 13.48 -0.73 38.20
CA VAL A 689 14.16 -1.65 39.13
C VAL A 689 14.03 -3.13 38.73
N ALA A 690 13.16 -3.47 37.77
CA ALA A 690 13.03 -4.83 37.26
C ALA A 690 14.24 -5.26 36.41
N GLY A 691 14.60 -6.55 36.42
CA GLY A 691 15.64 -7.10 35.54
C GLY A 691 15.17 -7.30 34.09
N VAL A 692 13.88 -7.58 33.91
CA VAL A 692 13.17 -7.65 32.62
C VAL A 692 11.97 -6.71 32.65
N ASN A 693 11.67 -6.00 31.56
CA ASN A 693 10.58 -5.02 31.53
C ASN A 693 9.26 -5.50 30.93
N LEU A 694 9.15 -6.73 30.43
CA LEU A 694 7.86 -7.27 29.97
C LEU A 694 6.91 -7.51 31.15
N VAL A 695 5.63 -7.12 31.02
CA VAL A 695 4.61 -7.30 32.07
C VAL A 695 3.53 -8.31 31.67
N ASN A 696 3.03 -8.25 30.44
CA ASN A 696 2.17 -9.27 29.86
C ASN A 696 2.93 -10.03 28.76
N ASP A 697 3.05 -11.34 28.95
CA ASP A 697 3.75 -12.28 28.10
C ASP A 697 2.78 -12.93 27.10
N LEU A 698 2.98 -12.66 25.80
CA LEU A 698 2.13 -13.10 24.69
C LEU A 698 2.98 -13.83 23.64
N ASP A 699 2.87 -15.16 23.57
CA ASP A 699 3.61 -15.98 22.60
C ASP A 699 2.85 -16.11 21.27
N LEU A 700 3.59 -15.99 20.15
CA LEU A 700 3.10 -16.26 18.80
C LEU A 700 3.40 -17.70 18.38
N ALA A 701 2.41 -18.41 17.85
CA ALA A 701 2.53 -19.76 17.32
C ALA A 701 1.96 -19.84 15.90
N ILE A 702 2.65 -20.52 14.98
CA ILE A 702 2.27 -20.61 13.56
C ILE A 702 2.31 -22.06 13.11
N LYS A 703 1.30 -22.51 12.37
CA LYS A 703 1.16 -23.88 11.84
C LYS A 703 1.11 -23.85 10.32
N ASP A 704 1.95 -24.68 9.70
CA ASP A 704 2.01 -24.79 8.24
C ASP A 704 0.94 -25.75 7.65
N PRO A 705 0.72 -25.75 6.32
CA PRO A 705 -0.21 -26.67 5.64
C PRO A 705 0.17 -28.16 5.73
N SER A 706 1.31 -28.52 6.33
CA SER A 706 1.67 -29.91 6.66
C SER A 706 1.23 -30.33 8.07
N GLY A 707 0.74 -29.38 8.87
CA GLY A 707 0.42 -29.55 10.29
C GLY A 707 1.62 -29.39 11.21
N THR A 708 2.71 -28.77 10.75
CA THR A 708 3.91 -28.53 11.56
C THR A 708 3.81 -27.19 12.28
N TRP A 709 3.89 -27.23 13.61
CA TRP A 709 3.87 -26.05 14.47
C TRP A 709 5.26 -25.43 14.65
N THR A 710 5.30 -24.10 14.67
CA THR A 710 6.43 -23.23 14.96
C THR A 710 6.01 -22.26 16.07
N GLU A 711 6.34 -22.60 17.31
CA GLU A 711 6.22 -21.72 18.47
C GLU A 711 7.37 -20.69 18.46
N LEU A 712 7.08 -19.42 18.76
CA LEU A 712 8.08 -18.33 18.77
C LEU A 712 8.20 -17.63 20.13
N PRO A 713 8.31 -18.37 21.26
CA PRO A 713 8.13 -17.78 22.57
C PRO A 713 9.27 -16.85 23.00
N ASN A 714 8.95 -15.86 23.81
CA ASN A 714 9.91 -14.98 24.47
C ASN A 714 9.28 -14.17 25.61
N ASN A 715 10.04 -14.03 26.70
CA ASN A 715 9.63 -13.29 27.89
C ASN A 715 10.17 -11.83 27.92
N VAL A 716 10.40 -11.19 26.77
CA VAL A 716 11.02 -9.84 26.71
C VAL A 716 10.34 -8.83 25.76
N ASP A 717 10.14 -9.13 24.48
CA ASP A 717 9.70 -8.15 23.45
C ASP A 717 8.17 -8.01 23.38
N THR A 718 7.68 -6.81 23.05
CA THR A 718 6.25 -6.52 22.77
C THR A 718 5.92 -6.42 21.27
N LEU A 719 6.84 -6.88 20.43
CA LEU A 719 6.73 -6.96 18.98
C LEU A 719 7.48 -8.23 18.52
N ARG A 720 6.75 -9.19 17.95
CA ARG A 720 7.22 -10.54 17.63
C ARG A 720 6.66 -11.02 16.32
N GLY A 721 7.34 -11.93 15.63
CA GLY A 721 6.95 -12.31 14.28
C GLY A 721 7.82 -13.36 13.64
N LEU A 722 7.46 -13.74 12.41
CA LEU A 722 8.17 -14.69 11.58
C LEU A 722 8.26 -14.20 10.14
N LYS A 723 9.41 -14.45 9.52
CA LYS A 723 9.64 -14.32 8.07
C LYS A 723 9.83 -15.70 7.47
N VAL A 724 8.85 -16.16 6.69
CA VAL A 724 8.84 -17.46 6.03
C VAL A 724 9.18 -17.28 4.56
N ALA A 725 10.44 -17.55 4.20
CA ALA A 725 10.87 -17.47 2.82
C ALA A 725 10.29 -18.63 1.98
N ASN A 726 9.71 -18.31 0.82
CA ASN A 726 9.04 -19.27 -0.09
C ASN A 726 7.99 -20.15 0.64
N PRO A 727 6.91 -19.55 1.19
CA PRO A 727 5.94 -20.26 2.02
C PRO A 727 5.19 -21.36 1.23
N ALA A 728 4.82 -22.42 1.93
CA ALA A 728 4.02 -23.51 1.37
C ALA A 728 2.60 -23.02 1.01
N GLN A 729 2.14 -23.38 -0.20
CA GLN A 729 0.76 -23.16 -0.62
C GLN A 729 -0.21 -23.95 0.27
N GLY A 730 -1.30 -23.32 0.69
CA GLY A 730 -2.39 -23.94 1.45
C GLY A 730 -2.85 -23.07 2.61
N THR A 731 -3.66 -23.66 3.48
CA THR A 731 -4.16 -23.01 4.70
C THR A 731 -3.09 -23.05 5.79
N TRP A 732 -2.78 -21.89 6.35
CA TRP A 732 -1.93 -21.71 7.52
C TRP A 732 -2.81 -21.31 8.71
N GLU A 733 -2.36 -21.62 9.93
CA GLU A 733 -3.02 -21.18 11.17
C GLU A 733 -2.02 -20.36 11.99
N VAL A 734 -2.50 -19.30 12.64
CA VAL A 734 -1.71 -18.38 13.48
C VAL A 734 -2.45 -18.21 14.81
N HIS A 735 -1.73 -18.41 15.92
CA HIS A 735 -2.28 -18.42 17.27
C HIS A 735 -1.47 -17.53 18.21
N ILE A 736 -2.19 -16.86 19.11
CA ILE A 736 -1.65 -15.95 20.13
C ILE A 736 -2.01 -16.55 21.49
N ASN A 737 -0.98 -16.88 22.28
CA ASN A 737 -1.14 -17.44 23.63
C ASN A 737 -0.88 -16.35 24.68
N GLY A 738 -1.81 -16.17 25.63
CA GLY A 738 -1.57 -15.34 26.82
C GLY A 738 -0.77 -16.10 27.87
N THR A 739 0.54 -16.28 27.66
CA THR A 739 1.40 -17.13 28.51
C THR A 739 1.45 -16.67 29.97
N THR A 740 1.58 -15.37 30.23
CA THR A 740 1.22 -14.77 31.53
C THR A 740 0.76 -13.32 31.36
N VAL A 741 -0.56 -13.10 31.46
CA VAL A 741 -1.19 -11.80 31.31
C VAL A 741 -1.52 -11.24 32.70
N SER A 742 -0.45 -10.85 33.42
CA SER A 742 -0.47 -10.39 34.81
C SER A 742 -1.37 -9.16 35.03
N ARG A 743 -1.53 -8.30 34.01
CA ARG A 743 -2.31 -7.05 34.02
C ARG A 743 -3.19 -6.97 32.77
N GLY A 744 -4.20 -7.83 32.72
CA GLY A 744 -5.03 -8.06 31.53
C GLY A 744 -6.51 -7.63 31.63
N PRO A 745 -7.34 -7.99 30.63
CA PRO A 745 -6.94 -8.66 29.39
C PRO A 745 -5.98 -7.78 28.57
N GLN A 746 -5.02 -8.39 27.88
CA GLN A 746 -4.08 -7.66 27.03
C GLN A 746 -4.61 -7.65 25.60
N PHE A 747 -4.89 -6.46 25.10
CA PHE A 747 -5.24 -6.24 23.70
C PHE A 747 -3.98 -6.28 22.82
N PHE A 748 -4.12 -6.80 21.60
CA PHE A 748 -3.03 -6.92 20.65
C PHE A 748 -3.46 -6.58 19.21
N SER A 749 -2.46 -6.47 18.35
CA SER A 749 -2.61 -6.29 16.91
C SER A 749 -1.77 -7.35 16.21
N LEU A 750 -2.32 -7.98 15.17
CA LEU A 750 -1.61 -8.91 14.28
C LEU A 750 -1.56 -8.30 12.88
N ALA A 751 -0.46 -8.43 12.16
CA ALA A 751 -0.32 -8.01 10.76
C ALA A 751 0.35 -9.10 9.91
N LEU A 752 0.02 -9.14 8.63
CA LEU A 752 0.62 -9.98 7.58
C LEU A 752 0.94 -9.12 6.36
N ASN A 753 2.06 -9.35 5.67
CA ASN A 753 2.52 -8.53 4.53
C ASN A 753 1.81 -8.78 3.18
N GLN A 754 0.67 -9.45 3.19
CA GLN A 754 -0.08 -9.80 1.99
C GLN A 754 -1.59 -9.72 2.25
N GLU A 755 -2.35 -9.43 1.20
CA GLU A 755 -3.81 -9.46 1.20
C GLU A 755 -4.32 -10.91 1.31
N THR A 756 -5.12 -11.21 2.34
CA THR A 756 -5.73 -12.52 2.56
C THR A 756 -6.95 -12.41 3.50
N THR A 757 -7.80 -13.43 3.54
CA THR A 757 -8.91 -13.49 4.51
C THR A 757 -8.44 -14.21 5.78
N LEU A 758 -8.69 -13.63 6.95
CA LEU A 758 -8.45 -14.23 8.26
C LEU A 758 -9.77 -14.73 8.86
N VAL A 759 -9.87 -16.03 9.11
CA VAL A 759 -11.04 -16.69 9.72
C VAL A 759 -10.71 -17.07 11.15
N ASN A 760 -11.55 -16.70 12.13
CA ASN A 760 -11.33 -17.01 13.55
C ASN A 760 -11.47 -18.51 13.80
N LEU A 761 -10.55 -19.10 14.57
CA LEU A 761 -10.50 -20.53 14.93
C LEU A 761 -10.82 -20.77 16.42
N THR A 762 -11.11 -19.72 17.17
CA THR A 762 -11.24 -19.78 18.64
C THR A 762 -12.68 -19.96 19.12
N GLU A 763 -13.62 -19.65 18.25
CA GLU A 763 -15.04 -19.48 18.53
C GLU A 763 -15.87 -20.09 17.38
N ASP A 764 -15.31 -21.07 16.66
CA ASP A 764 -15.87 -21.75 15.48
C ASP A 764 -15.22 -23.16 15.40
N GLU A 765 -15.85 -24.19 15.96
CA GLU A 765 -15.29 -25.56 16.06
C GLU A 765 -15.30 -26.35 14.72
N ASP A 766 -16.07 -25.94 13.70
CA ASP A 766 -16.16 -26.67 12.41
C ASP A 766 -15.81 -25.90 11.12
N LEU A 767 -15.61 -24.58 11.22
CA LEU A 767 -15.08 -23.66 10.22
C LEU A 767 -16.07 -23.24 9.11
N ASP A 768 -17.33 -23.01 9.47
CA ASP A 768 -18.36 -22.46 8.56
C ASP A 768 -18.51 -20.93 8.56
N GLY A 769 -18.03 -20.26 9.63
CA GLY A 769 -18.08 -18.81 9.79
C GLY A 769 -19.25 -18.28 10.65
N VAL A 770 -20.09 -19.14 11.20
CA VAL A 770 -20.94 -18.86 12.37
C VAL A 770 -20.14 -19.20 13.63
N ILE A 771 -20.35 -18.47 14.73
CA ILE A 771 -19.60 -18.69 15.98
C ILE A 771 -20.31 -19.64 16.94
N ASP A 772 -19.55 -20.45 17.70
CA ASP A 772 -20.03 -21.50 18.63
C ASP A 772 -21.18 -21.08 19.59
N ASP A 773 -21.27 -19.79 19.94
CA ASP A 773 -22.27 -19.21 20.86
C ASP A 773 -23.57 -18.78 20.13
N ASP A 774 -23.54 -18.61 18.80
CA ASP A 774 -24.66 -18.29 17.90
C ASP A 774 -24.99 -19.44 16.92
N ASP A 775 -24.19 -20.52 16.88
CA ASP A 775 -24.34 -21.72 16.04
C ASP A 775 -25.15 -22.83 16.73
N ASP A 776 -26.12 -23.41 16.02
CA ASP A 776 -26.98 -24.52 16.48
C ASP A 776 -26.41 -25.93 16.15
N CYS A 777 -25.29 -26.03 15.43
CA CYS A 777 -24.63 -27.27 15.00
C CYS A 777 -23.17 -27.46 15.48
N VAL A 778 -22.33 -26.41 15.54
CA VAL A 778 -21.02 -26.26 16.24
C VAL A 778 -19.87 -27.18 15.79
N SER A 779 -20.20 -28.37 15.28
CA SER A 779 -19.25 -29.45 15.01
C SER A 779 -19.56 -30.18 13.69
N THR A 780 -20.37 -29.58 12.82
CA THR A 780 -20.83 -30.08 11.51
C THR A 780 -21.26 -28.92 10.59
N TYR A 781 -20.27 -28.30 9.93
CA TYR A 781 -20.35 -27.24 8.91
C TYR A 781 -21.69 -27.11 8.18
N GLY A 782 -22.23 -25.89 8.17
CA GLY A 782 -23.47 -25.56 7.51
C GLY A 782 -23.49 -24.24 6.77
N THR A 783 -24.71 -23.82 6.43
CA THR A 783 -25.03 -22.53 5.78
C THR A 783 -26.46 -22.06 6.08
N SER A 784 -27.22 -22.76 6.93
CA SER A 784 -28.60 -22.40 7.29
C SER A 784 -28.63 -21.09 8.09
N THR A 785 -29.71 -20.31 7.93
CA THR A 785 -29.87 -18.96 8.49
C THR A 785 -31.27 -18.66 9.03
N VAL A 786 -32.24 -19.57 8.91
CA VAL A 786 -33.67 -19.28 9.17
C VAL A 786 -34.25 -20.02 10.40
N ASP A 787 -33.93 -21.30 10.59
CA ASP A 787 -34.39 -22.10 11.75
C ASP A 787 -33.27 -22.50 12.71
N ARG A 788 -32.07 -22.81 12.20
CA ARG A 788 -30.86 -23.14 12.97
C ARG A 788 -29.63 -22.56 12.28
N ALA A 789 -28.97 -21.58 12.90
CA ALA A 789 -27.76 -20.99 12.31
C ALA A 789 -26.61 -22.01 12.33
N GLY A 790 -25.70 -21.94 11.34
CA GLY A 790 -24.54 -22.85 11.22
C GLY A 790 -24.86 -24.32 10.92
N CYS A 791 -26.15 -24.67 10.77
CA CYS A 791 -26.53 -26.04 10.45
C CYS A 791 -26.51 -26.35 8.94
N PRO A 792 -26.27 -27.61 8.55
CA PRO A 792 -26.25 -28.03 7.15
C PRO A 792 -27.57 -27.72 6.42
N ASP A 793 -27.46 -26.92 5.38
CA ASP A 793 -28.46 -26.68 4.33
C ASP A 793 -27.89 -27.30 3.04
N SER A 794 -28.74 -27.87 2.18
CA SER A 794 -28.30 -28.62 0.99
C SER A 794 -28.86 -28.14 -0.35
N ASP A 795 -29.72 -27.12 -0.36
CA ASP A 795 -30.21 -26.47 -1.58
C ASP A 795 -30.22 -24.94 -1.53
N GLY A 796 -29.95 -24.34 -0.37
CA GLY A 796 -29.66 -22.92 -0.18
C GLY A 796 -30.88 -22.05 0.12
N ASP A 797 -31.99 -22.64 0.58
CA ASP A 797 -33.20 -21.88 0.95
C ASP A 797 -33.10 -21.21 2.34
N GLY A 798 -32.14 -21.63 3.16
CA GLY A 798 -31.85 -21.11 4.49
C GLY A 798 -32.39 -21.94 5.65
N TYR A 799 -33.18 -23.00 5.43
CA TYR A 799 -33.63 -23.94 6.46
C TYR A 799 -32.66 -25.13 6.61
N SER A 800 -32.59 -25.69 7.81
CA SER A 800 -31.62 -26.73 8.15
C SER A 800 -32.15 -28.14 7.91
N ASN A 801 -31.26 -28.98 7.36
CA ASN A 801 -31.52 -30.39 7.09
C ASN A 801 -31.99 -31.16 8.34
N PRO A 802 -32.89 -32.16 8.17
CA PRO A 802 -33.30 -33.05 9.25
C PRO A 802 -32.20 -34.05 9.62
N ASP A 803 -31.90 -34.13 10.92
CA ASP A 803 -30.86 -34.98 11.52
C ASP A 803 -31.43 -36.02 12.51
N GLY A 804 -30.61 -36.49 13.46
CA GLY A 804 -31.04 -37.48 14.47
C GLY A 804 -31.86 -36.91 15.65
N VAL A 805 -32.00 -35.58 15.73
CA VAL A 805 -32.59 -34.81 16.83
C VAL A 805 -33.49 -33.69 16.30
N TRP A 806 -33.07 -32.99 15.26
CA TRP A 806 -33.89 -32.05 14.51
C TRP A 806 -34.64 -32.79 13.41
N LEU A 807 -35.97 -32.85 13.47
CA LEU A 807 -36.81 -33.58 12.51
C LEU A 807 -37.85 -32.63 11.93
N VAL A 808 -38.39 -32.98 10.76
CA VAL A 808 -39.48 -32.23 10.09
C VAL A 808 -40.62 -31.93 11.06
N ALA A 809 -41.00 -32.92 11.88
CA ALA A 809 -42.04 -32.80 12.91
C ALA A 809 -41.75 -31.81 14.07
N ASN A 810 -40.57 -31.16 14.08
CA ASN A 810 -40.23 -30.09 15.01
C ASN A 810 -39.53 -28.88 14.37
N GLY A 811 -39.55 -28.74 13.03
CA GLY A 811 -39.14 -27.52 12.33
C GLY A 811 -37.93 -27.65 11.40
N ALA A 812 -37.34 -28.84 11.26
CA ALA A 812 -36.35 -29.10 10.22
C ALA A 812 -36.99 -29.06 8.83
N ASP A 813 -36.17 -28.78 7.82
CA ASP A 813 -36.57 -28.84 6.43
C ASP A 813 -37.20 -30.21 6.06
N ALA A 814 -38.32 -30.15 5.35
CA ALA A 814 -39.07 -31.29 4.83
C ALA A 814 -38.52 -31.82 3.50
N PHE A 815 -37.87 -30.98 2.67
CA PHE A 815 -37.42 -31.35 1.32
C PHE A 815 -35.97 -30.90 0.98
N PRO A 816 -34.91 -31.52 1.58
CA PRO A 816 -33.47 -31.15 1.44
C PRO A 816 -32.79 -31.25 0.06
N SER A 817 -33.48 -30.79 -0.99
CA SER A 817 -33.10 -30.86 -2.40
C SER A 817 -34.06 -30.06 -3.33
N GLU A 818 -34.96 -29.26 -2.77
CA GLU A 818 -36.00 -28.48 -3.46
C GLU A 818 -36.25 -27.17 -2.70
N SER A 819 -35.39 -26.17 -2.96
CA SER A 819 -35.30 -24.87 -2.28
C SER A 819 -36.50 -23.92 -2.40
N THR A 820 -37.68 -24.48 -2.69
CA THR A 820 -38.98 -23.80 -2.67
C THR A 820 -39.97 -24.44 -1.69
N GLN A 821 -39.62 -25.54 -1.03
CA GLN A 821 -40.45 -26.28 -0.08
C GLN A 821 -39.66 -26.68 1.17
N TRP A 822 -40.09 -26.23 2.34
CA TRP A 822 -39.39 -26.51 3.61
C TRP A 822 -40.29 -27.03 4.74
N ALA A 823 -41.57 -27.30 4.46
CA ALA A 823 -42.53 -27.78 5.45
C ALA A 823 -43.55 -28.76 4.84
N ASP A 824 -43.90 -29.81 5.60
CA ASP A 824 -44.96 -30.78 5.32
C ASP A 824 -45.71 -31.01 6.65
N GLN A 825 -46.98 -30.63 6.72
CA GLN A 825 -47.75 -30.61 7.98
C GLN A 825 -48.50 -31.90 8.29
N ASP A 826 -48.78 -32.75 7.30
CA ASP A 826 -49.55 -33.98 7.52
C ASP A 826 -48.84 -35.29 7.13
N PHE A 827 -47.65 -35.17 6.54
CA PHE A 827 -46.65 -36.19 6.23
C PHE A 827 -47.02 -37.13 5.07
N ASP A 828 -47.62 -36.59 4.01
CA ASP A 828 -47.83 -37.33 2.75
C ASP A 828 -46.75 -37.11 1.68
N GLY A 829 -45.87 -36.12 1.85
CA GLY A 829 -44.76 -35.83 0.95
C GLY A 829 -45.00 -34.74 -0.10
N TYR A 830 -46.02 -33.89 0.09
CA TYR A 830 -46.18 -32.62 -0.63
C TYR A 830 -46.00 -31.42 0.31
N GLY A 831 -45.51 -30.29 -0.22
CA GLY A 831 -45.04 -29.18 0.62
C GLY A 831 -46.06 -28.06 0.88
N ASP A 832 -46.12 -27.58 2.12
CA ASP A 832 -47.06 -26.54 2.62
C ASP A 832 -46.94 -25.20 1.85
N ASN A 833 -45.81 -24.88 1.20
CA ASN A 833 -45.60 -23.57 0.59
C ASN A 833 -46.35 -23.45 -0.74
N ALA A 834 -47.48 -22.74 -0.73
CA ALA A 834 -48.37 -22.53 -1.88
C ALA A 834 -47.78 -21.79 -3.11
N VAL A 835 -46.47 -21.54 -3.14
CA VAL A 835 -45.72 -21.00 -4.30
C VAL A 835 -44.53 -21.87 -4.71
N GLY A 836 -44.23 -22.93 -3.95
CA GLY A 836 -43.15 -23.87 -4.24
C GLY A 836 -43.57 -25.00 -5.17
N PHE A 837 -42.60 -25.83 -5.53
CA PHE A 837 -42.79 -26.99 -6.39
C PHE A 837 -43.79 -27.98 -5.77
N GLN A 838 -44.76 -28.45 -6.57
CA GLN A 838 -45.81 -29.42 -6.19
C GLN A 838 -46.45 -29.17 -4.81
N ALA A 839 -46.80 -27.91 -4.53
CA ALA A 839 -47.41 -27.52 -3.25
C ALA A 839 -48.71 -28.28 -2.94
N ASP A 840 -48.84 -28.68 -1.67
CA ASP A 840 -49.99 -29.40 -1.14
C ASP A 840 -51.27 -28.54 -1.17
N ALA A 841 -52.35 -29.11 -1.68
CA ALA A 841 -53.67 -28.51 -1.79
C ALA A 841 -54.64 -28.94 -0.66
N CYS A 842 -54.15 -29.62 0.38
CA CYS A 842 -54.91 -30.20 1.50
C CYS A 842 -54.30 -29.94 2.90
N VAL A 843 -52.97 -29.87 3.07
CA VAL A 843 -52.13 -29.32 4.19
C VAL A 843 -52.45 -29.75 5.63
N THR A 844 -53.30 -30.77 5.79
CA THR A 844 -53.91 -31.22 7.05
C THR A 844 -54.64 -32.58 6.95
N THR A 845 -54.71 -33.17 5.74
CA THR A 845 -55.61 -34.26 5.36
C THR A 845 -54.93 -35.31 4.44
N LEU A 846 -53.71 -35.74 4.78
CA LEU A 846 -52.94 -36.89 4.26
C LEU A 846 -53.57 -37.59 3.06
N GLY A 847 -53.13 -37.20 1.88
CA GLY A 847 -53.58 -37.68 0.60
C GLY A 847 -52.62 -38.62 -0.12
N ASN A 848 -52.85 -38.71 -1.43
CA ASN A 848 -52.12 -39.52 -2.39
C ASN A 848 -52.45 -39.18 -3.86
N SER A 849 -53.30 -38.19 -4.16
CA SER A 849 -53.47 -37.67 -5.52
C SER A 849 -52.25 -36.87 -5.97
N SER A 850 -51.87 -37.04 -7.22
CA SER A 850 -50.60 -36.60 -7.80
C SER A 850 -50.73 -35.99 -9.20
N LEU A 851 -51.95 -35.66 -9.64
CA LEU A 851 -52.26 -35.15 -10.99
C LEU A 851 -53.09 -33.84 -11.01
N ASP A 852 -53.94 -33.58 -10.01
CA ASP A 852 -54.75 -32.35 -9.93
C ASP A 852 -54.49 -31.53 -8.65
N ARG A 853 -54.84 -32.10 -7.49
CA ARG A 853 -54.61 -31.54 -6.16
C ARG A 853 -53.59 -32.44 -5.48
N PHE A 854 -52.33 -32.05 -5.54
CA PHE A 854 -51.27 -32.68 -4.76
C PHE A 854 -51.67 -32.70 -3.27
N GLY A 855 -51.36 -33.80 -2.58
CA GLY A 855 -51.65 -34.01 -1.16
C GLY A 855 -53.11 -34.30 -0.77
N CYS A 856 -54.00 -34.56 -1.73
CA CYS A 856 -55.42 -34.85 -1.45
C CYS A 856 -55.81 -36.33 -1.62
N LEU A 857 -56.98 -36.72 -1.09
CA LEU A 857 -57.38 -38.13 -1.04
C LEU A 857 -57.78 -38.67 -2.43
N ASP A 858 -57.15 -39.77 -2.85
CA ASP A 858 -57.52 -40.60 -4.02
C ASP A 858 -57.85 -42.04 -3.54
N ASN A 859 -58.99 -42.61 -3.99
CA ASN A 859 -59.58 -43.84 -3.43
C ASN A 859 -59.36 -45.11 -4.25
N ASP A 860 -59.22 -45.03 -5.58
CA ASP A 860 -58.90 -46.19 -6.43
C ASP A 860 -57.50 -46.11 -7.06
N GLY A 861 -56.86 -44.96 -6.95
CA GLY A 861 -55.42 -44.76 -7.01
C GLY A 861 -54.91 -44.26 -8.36
N ASP A 862 -55.74 -43.70 -9.24
CA ASP A 862 -55.30 -43.25 -10.57
C ASP A 862 -54.43 -41.98 -10.56
N GLY A 863 -54.48 -41.19 -9.49
CA GLY A 863 -53.75 -39.93 -9.32
C GLY A 863 -54.64 -38.69 -9.20
N TYR A 864 -55.95 -38.79 -9.47
CA TYR A 864 -56.90 -37.68 -9.33
C TYR A 864 -57.60 -37.67 -7.96
N SER A 865 -57.74 -36.47 -7.39
CA SER A 865 -58.41 -36.29 -6.11
C SER A 865 -59.91 -36.58 -6.21
N ASN A 866 -60.46 -37.24 -5.18
CA ASN A 866 -61.89 -37.57 -5.11
C ASN A 866 -62.76 -36.30 -5.18
N ASN A 867 -63.97 -36.45 -5.71
CA ASN A 867 -65.03 -35.45 -5.58
C ASN A 867 -65.51 -35.35 -4.12
N ASP A 868 -64.81 -34.55 -3.31
CA ASP A 868 -65.05 -34.33 -1.87
C ASP A 868 -66.23 -33.38 -1.58
N GLY A 869 -66.72 -32.66 -2.60
CA GLY A 869 -67.81 -31.67 -2.51
C GLY A 869 -67.36 -30.22 -2.32
N VAL A 870 -66.06 -29.99 -2.11
CA VAL A 870 -65.36 -28.70 -2.24
C VAL A 870 -64.69 -28.64 -3.61
N TRP A 871 -63.98 -29.71 -3.98
CA TRP A 871 -63.54 -30.03 -5.32
C TRP A 871 -64.59 -30.94 -5.99
N LEU A 872 -64.91 -30.65 -7.24
CA LEU A 872 -65.98 -31.29 -8.01
C LEU A 872 -65.46 -31.75 -9.36
N VAL A 873 -66.14 -32.71 -10.00
CA VAL A 873 -65.81 -33.16 -11.37
C VAL A 873 -65.74 -32.01 -12.37
N SER A 874 -66.62 -31.00 -12.23
CA SER A 874 -66.60 -29.78 -13.05
C SER A 874 -65.36 -28.89 -12.87
N ASN A 875 -64.49 -29.24 -11.94
CA ASN A 875 -63.30 -28.49 -11.54
C ASN A 875 -62.01 -29.32 -11.65
N GLY A 876 -62.08 -30.59 -12.09
CA GLY A 876 -60.93 -31.48 -12.23
C GLY A 876 -60.86 -32.68 -11.28
N ALA A 877 -61.80 -32.79 -10.32
CA ALA A 877 -61.90 -33.98 -9.47
C ALA A 877 -62.27 -35.22 -10.30
N ASP A 878 -61.86 -36.40 -9.83
CA ASP A 878 -62.16 -37.68 -10.46
C ASP A 878 -63.67 -37.88 -10.75
N ALA A 879 -63.96 -38.30 -11.98
CA ALA A 879 -65.27 -38.48 -12.61
C ALA A 879 -65.78 -39.93 -12.62
N CYS A 880 -65.01 -40.89 -12.10
CA CYS A 880 -65.26 -42.33 -12.12
C CYS A 880 -65.13 -43.05 -10.74
N ASN A 881 -64.28 -42.62 -9.79
CA ASN A 881 -64.26 -42.91 -8.32
C ASN A 881 -64.29 -44.37 -7.85
N THR A 882 -64.22 -45.32 -8.77
CA THR A 882 -64.43 -46.76 -8.52
C THR A 882 -63.78 -47.67 -9.59
N VAL A 883 -63.14 -47.09 -10.60
CA VAL A 883 -62.62 -47.74 -11.81
C VAL A 883 -61.33 -47.04 -12.26
N LYS A 884 -60.26 -47.18 -11.46
CA LYS A 884 -58.90 -46.70 -11.77
C LYS A 884 -58.57 -46.78 -13.27
N ALA A 885 -58.58 -45.62 -13.92
CA ALA A 885 -58.30 -45.40 -15.33
C ALA A 885 -57.75 -43.96 -15.50
N PHE A 886 -57.34 -43.55 -16.70
CA PHE A 886 -56.37 -42.45 -16.82
C PHE A 886 -56.72 -41.34 -17.83
N SER A 887 -57.96 -41.30 -18.34
CA SER A 887 -58.43 -40.08 -19.02
C SER A 887 -58.32 -38.86 -18.09
N SER A 888 -58.03 -37.71 -18.67
CA SER A 888 -57.48 -36.52 -18.02
C SER A 888 -57.90 -35.20 -18.67
N ARG A 889 -58.57 -35.26 -19.83
CA ARG A 889 -58.93 -34.11 -20.68
C ARG A 889 -60.41 -33.70 -20.57
N ASP A 890 -61.31 -34.66 -20.46
CA ASP A 890 -62.78 -34.44 -20.42
C ASP A 890 -63.44 -34.94 -19.12
N ARG A 891 -63.06 -36.14 -18.66
CA ARG A 891 -63.63 -36.85 -17.51
C ARG A 891 -62.52 -37.59 -16.76
N ASN A 892 -61.80 -36.84 -15.93
CA ASN A 892 -60.65 -37.33 -15.16
C ASN A 892 -60.93 -38.68 -14.46
N GLY A 893 -60.00 -39.63 -14.54
CA GLY A 893 -60.10 -40.95 -13.90
C GLY A 893 -60.95 -42.01 -14.64
N CYS A 894 -61.42 -41.73 -15.86
CA CYS A 894 -62.27 -42.66 -16.62
C CYS A 894 -61.51 -43.46 -17.71
N PRO A 895 -62.14 -44.50 -18.31
CA PRO A 895 -61.52 -45.30 -19.38
C PRO A 895 -61.31 -44.54 -20.69
N ASP A 896 -60.23 -44.93 -21.35
CA ASP A 896 -59.60 -44.37 -22.56
C ASP A 896 -58.82 -45.57 -23.14
N GLU A 897 -59.09 -45.98 -24.40
CA GLU A 897 -58.53 -47.19 -25.03
C GLU A 897 -57.13 -46.99 -25.64
N ASP A 898 -56.76 -45.79 -26.09
CA ASP A 898 -55.50 -45.54 -26.83
C ASP A 898 -54.49 -44.61 -26.13
N GLY A 899 -54.93 -43.79 -25.17
CA GLY A 899 -54.08 -43.06 -24.22
C GLY A 899 -53.97 -41.54 -24.47
N ASP A 900 -54.91 -40.94 -25.19
CA ASP A 900 -54.91 -39.50 -25.52
C ASP A 900 -55.33 -38.58 -24.34
N GLY A 901 -56.01 -39.15 -23.34
CA GLY A 901 -56.60 -38.45 -22.21
C GLY A 901 -58.10 -38.15 -22.34
N SER A 902 -58.76 -38.42 -23.46
CA SER A 902 -60.20 -38.27 -23.65
C SER A 902 -60.93 -39.57 -23.34
N SER A 903 -62.02 -39.50 -22.59
CA SER A 903 -62.70 -40.71 -22.16
C SER A 903 -63.54 -41.35 -23.27
N ASP A 904 -63.41 -42.68 -23.39
CA ASP A 904 -64.10 -43.52 -24.37
C ASP A 904 -65.60 -43.18 -24.47
N PRO A 905 -66.21 -43.20 -25.66
CA PRO A 905 -67.65 -43.19 -25.81
C PRO A 905 -68.31 -44.36 -25.05
N ASP A 906 -68.84 -44.11 -23.85
CA ASP A 906 -69.72 -45.01 -23.08
C ASP A 906 -71.23 -44.69 -23.32
N PRO A 907 -71.83 -45.14 -24.44
CA PRO A 907 -73.27 -44.97 -24.68
C PRO A 907 -74.13 -45.86 -23.75
N THR A 908 -73.53 -46.62 -22.82
CA THR A 908 -74.24 -47.49 -21.88
C THR A 908 -74.41 -46.85 -20.50
N GLY A 909 -73.53 -45.94 -20.10
CA GLY A 909 -73.52 -45.31 -18.77
C GLY A 909 -73.23 -46.34 -17.68
N ILE A 910 -72.23 -47.20 -17.89
CA ILE A 910 -71.77 -48.17 -16.90
C ILE A 910 -70.67 -47.57 -16.00
N ASN A 911 -69.88 -46.65 -16.54
CA ASN A 911 -68.82 -45.92 -15.84
C ASN A 911 -69.25 -44.47 -15.55
N GLY A 912 -70.47 -44.29 -15.03
CA GLY A 912 -71.05 -42.98 -14.70
C GLY A 912 -72.19 -42.55 -15.62
N SER A 913 -72.15 -41.32 -16.13
CA SER A 913 -73.13 -40.79 -17.07
C SER A 913 -72.87 -41.28 -18.51
N VAL A 914 -73.94 -41.43 -19.30
CA VAL A 914 -73.86 -41.82 -20.73
C VAL A 914 -73.04 -40.79 -21.52
N TRP A 915 -72.03 -41.27 -22.24
CA TRP A 915 -71.03 -40.48 -22.95
C TRP A 915 -70.98 -40.88 -24.44
N THR A 916 -70.81 -39.91 -25.34
CA THR A 916 -70.84 -40.10 -26.80
C THR A 916 -70.20 -38.92 -27.51
N VAL A 917 -69.63 -39.13 -28.71
CA VAL A 917 -68.93 -38.09 -29.51
C VAL A 917 -69.67 -36.76 -29.59
N ALA A 918 -70.94 -36.78 -30.00
CA ALA A 918 -71.80 -35.58 -30.11
C ALA A 918 -72.10 -34.85 -28.77
N ASN A 919 -71.55 -35.34 -27.65
CA ASN A 919 -71.64 -34.76 -26.31
C ASN A 919 -70.25 -34.47 -25.70
N GLY A 920 -69.13 -34.79 -26.37
CA GLY A 920 -67.76 -34.54 -25.90
C GLY A 920 -66.84 -35.77 -25.71
N ALA A 921 -67.24 -36.97 -26.13
CA ALA A 921 -66.34 -38.14 -26.11
C ALA A 921 -65.45 -38.19 -27.36
N ASP A 922 -64.36 -38.96 -27.32
CA ASP A 922 -63.44 -39.12 -28.45
C ASP A 922 -64.13 -39.52 -29.79
N ALA A 923 -63.70 -38.86 -30.87
CA ALA A 923 -64.13 -39.05 -32.25
C ALA A 923 -63.23 -39.97 -33.10
N PHE A 924 -61.95 -40.18 -32.74
CA PHE A 924 -60.91 -40.73 -33.63
C PHE A 924 -60.37 -42.12 -33.24
N LEU A 925 -60.72 -42.67 -32.06
CA LEU A 925 -60.65 -44.09 -31.66
C LEU A 925 -59.56 -44.94 -32.35
N GLY A 926 -58.34 -44.88 -31.82
CA GLY A 926 -57.16 -45.61 -32.29
C GLY A 926 -56.03 -44.72 -32.79
N ASP A 927 -56.21 -43.39 -32.75
CA ASP A 927 -55.15 -42.40 -32.88
C ASP A 927 -55.06 -41.62 -31.57
N SER A 928 -54.11 -42.01 -30.71
CA SER A 928 -53.95 -41.48 -29.33
C SER A 928 -53.42 -40.04 -29.27
N THR A 929 -53.70 -39.26 -30.31
CA THR A 929 -53.19 -37.93 -30.57
C THR A 929 -54.25 -37.01 -31.19
N GLN A 930 -55.45 -37.54 -31.50
CA GLN A 930 -56.61 -36.80 -32.01
C GLN A 930 -57.91 -37.29 -31.37
N TRP A 931 -58.89 -36.40 -31.14
CA TRP A 931 -60.17 -36.77 -30.52
C TRP A 931 -61.37 -35.86 -30.86
N ALA A 932 -61.17 -34.76 -31.59
CA ALA A 932 -62.22 -33.82 -31.97
C ALA A 932 -62.10 -33.38 -33.45
N ASP A 933 -63.24 -33.11 -34.09
CA ASP A 933 -63.40 -32.62 -35.46
C ASP A 933 -64.62 -31.67 -35.47
N THR A 934 -64.35 -30.38 -35.56
CA THR A 934 -65.30 -29.29 -35.35
C THR A 934 -65.98 -28.81 -36.64
N ASP A 935 -65.30 -28.90 -37.79
CA ASP A 935 -65.82 -28.40 -39.07
C ASP A 935 -66.03 -29.45 -40.18
N GLY A 936 -65.38 -30.61 -40.07
CA GLY A 936 -65.58 -31.76 -40.95
C GLY A 936 -64.72 -31.82 -42.20
N ASP A 937 -63.58 -31.13 -42.27
CA ASP A 937 -62.66 -31.22 -43.42
C ASP A 937 -61.89 -32.57 -43.50
N GLY A 938 -61.55 -33.15 -42.34
CA GLY A 938 -60.93 -34.47 -42.20
C GLY A 938 -59.60 -34.49 -41.45
N TYR A 939 -59.02 -33.34 -41.14
CA TYR A 939 -58.00 -33.20 -40.09
C TYR A 939 -58.70 -33.08 -38.71
N GLY A 940 -58.00 -33.39 -37.62
CA GLY A 940 -58.56 -33.31 -36.25
C GLY A 940 -58.17 -32.01 -35.55
N ASP A 941 -59.07 -31.45 -34.75
CA ASP A 941 -59.02 -30.11 -34.14
C ASP A 941 -57.77 -29.80 -33.30
N GLU A 942 -57.03 -30.82 -32.90
CA GLU A 942 -56.04 -30.71 -31.83
C GLU A 942 -54.62 -30.67 -32.41
N PRO A 943 -53.75 -29.76 -31.92
CA PRO A 943 -52.46 -29.45 -32.55
C PRO A 943 -51.35 -30.45 -32.17
N MET A 944 -50.21 -30.36 -32.88
CA MET A 944 -49.03 -31.20 -32.63
C MET A 944 -48.66 -31.28 -31.12
N PRO A 945 -48.39 -32.48 -30.57
CA PRO A 945 -47.92 -33.70 -31.23
C PRO A 945 -48.99 -34.58 -31.89
N ALA A 946 -50.24 -34.12 -31.97
CA ALA A 946 -51.27 -34.68 -32.84
C ALA A 946 -50.77 -35.00 -34.27
N THR A 947 -51.13 -36.18 -34.76
CA THR A 947 -50.81 -36.63 -36.12
C THR A 947 -51.64 -35.82 -37.13
N GLU A 948 -50.99 -34.95 -37.90
CA GLU A 948 -51.61 -34.12 -38.94
C GLU A 948 -52.83 -33.32 -38.41
N GLY A 949 -52.63 -32.57 -37.32
CA GLY A 949 -53.70 -31.78 -36.69
C GLY A 949 -54.05 -30.47 -37.40
N ASP A 950 -55.35 -30.19 -37.49
CA ASP A 950 -55.89 -28.99 -38.10
C ASP A 950 -55.43 -27.75 -37.33
N SER A 951 -54.69 -26.90 -38.02
CA SER A 951 -54.17 -25.64 -37.50
C SER A 951 -55.15 -24.48 -37.69
N CYS A 952 -56.30 -24.73 -38.33
CA CYS A 952 -57.34 -23.74 -38.67
C CYS A 952 -58.77 -24.09 -38.20
N VAL A 953 -59.04 -25.30 -37.69
CA VAL A 953 -60.10 -25.86 -36.78
C VAL A 953 -61.59 -25.55 -37.03
N ALA A 954 -61.89 -24.41 -37.63
CA ALA A 954 -63.24 -23.89 -37.89
C ALA A 954 -63.36 -23.27 -39.29
N SER A 955 -62.38 -23.52 -40.17
CA SER A 955 -62.24 -22.85 -41.46
C SER A 955 -61.53 -23.65 -42.58
N ALA A 956 -61.70 -24.98 -42.60
CA ALA A 956 -61.42 -25.95 -43.67
C ALA A 956 -60.54 -25.51 -44.85
N GLY A 957 -59.32 -26.04 -44.92
CA GLY A 957 -58.28 -25.64 -45.86
C GLY A 957 -57.57 -26.81 -46.56
N THR A 958 -56.34 -26.58 -47.03
CA THR A 958 -55.57 -27.55 -47.82
C THR A 958 -54.03 -27.45 -47.71
N SER A 959 -53.45 -26.50 -46.95
CA SER A 959 -51.99 -26.44 -46.72
C SER A 959 -51.50 -27.67 -45.95
N PHE A 960 -50.23 -28.05 -46.13
CA PHE A 960 -49.70 -29.33 -45.61
C PHE A 960 -48.18 -29.39 -45.37
N GLU A 961 -47.41 -28.32 -45.58
CA GLU A 961 -45.96 -28.29 -45.27
C GLU A 961 -45.65 -27.55 -43.95
N ASP A 962 -46.40 -26.49 -43.58
CA ASP A 962 -46.25 -25.74 -42.31
C ASP A 962 -47.42 -25.96 -41.33
N ARG A 963 -48.65 -25.67 -41.78
CA ARG A 963 -49.90 -25.75 -41.02
C ARG A 963 -50.89 -26.63 -41.77
N PHE A 964 -51.27 -27.77 -41.20
CA PHE A 964 -52.26 -28.66 -41.80
C PHE A 964 -53.67 -28.03 -41.70
N GLY A 965 -54.52 -28.21 -42.70
CA GLY A 965 -55.91 -27.73 -42.70
C GLY A 965 -56.11 -26.21 -42.90
N CYS A 966 -55.04 -25.43 -43.12
CA CYS A 966 -55.13 -23.98 -43.32
C CYS A 966 -55.24 -23.56 -44.81
N LEU A 967 -55.48 -22.26 -45.03
CA LEU A 967 -55.61 -21.68 -46.37
C LEU A 967 -54.23 -21.47 -47.00
N ASP A 968 -54.12 -21.84 -48.27
CA ASP A 968 -52.98 -21.66 -49.17
C ASP A 968 -53.52 -21.02 -50.46
N SER A 969 -53.04 -19.81 -50.79
CA SER A 969 -53.57 -19.00 -51.90
C SER A 969 -52.92 -19.27 -53.26
N ASP A 970 -51.66 -19.70 -53.33
CA ASP A 970 -50.92 -19.84 -54.60
C ASP A 970 -50.49 -21.28 -54.97
N SER A 971 -50.68 -22.21 -54.01
CA SER A 971 -50.62 -23.67 -54.12
C SER A 971 -49.22 -24.29 -54.19
N ASP A 972 -48.28 -23.75 -53.41
CA ASP A 972 -46.95 -24.34 -53.21
C ASP A 972 -46.90 -25.39 -52.08
N GLY A 973 -47.77 -25.27 -51.06
CA GLY A 973 -47.92 -26.18 -49.91
C GLY A 973 -47.89 -25.50 -48.53
N TYR A 974 -47.39 -24.26 -48.45
CA TYR A 974 -47.33 -23.43 -47.24
C TYR A 974 -48.62 -22.61 -47.05
N SER A 975 -48.91 -22.19 -45.82
CA SER A 975 -50.14 -21.46 -45.49
C SER A 975 -50.00 -19.94 -45.56
N ASP A 976 -51.06 -19.27 -46.02
CA ASP A 976 -51.20 -17.82 -46.01
C ASP A 976 -51.00 -17.27 -44.60
N ALA A 977 -50.20 -16.19 -44.47
CA ALA A 977 -50.07 -15.46 -43.22
C ALA A 977 -51.40 -14.82 -42.78
N ASP A 978 -51.76 -15.01 -41.51
CA ASP A 978 -52.99 -14.47 -40.90
C ASP A 978 -52.70 -13.66 -39.61
N MET A 979 -53.70 -13.49 -38.73
CA MET A 979 -53.56 -12.71 -37.48
C MET A 979 -52.97 -13.52 -36.31
N THR A 980 -52.65 -14.79 -36.53
CA THR A 980 -52.29 -15.81 -35.54
C THR A 980 -51.17 -16.74 -36.00
N TRP A 981 -50.82 -16.74 -37.28
CA TRP A 981 -49.59 -17.31 -37.83
C TRP A 981 -49.04 -16.31 -38.86
N THR A 982 -47.92 -15.66 -38.53
CA THR A 982 -47.29 -14.62 -39.35
C THR A 982 -46.09 -15.16 -40.11
N THR A 983 -45.58 -14.38 -41.07
CA THR A 983 -44.44 -14.77 -41.91
C THR A 983 -43.20 -15.10 -41.08
N ALA A 984 -42.94 -14.32 -40.03
CA ALA A 984 -41.85 -14.54 -39.07
C ALA A 984 -42.04 -15.77 -38.14
N GLU A 985 -43.21 -16.40 -38.14
CA GLU A 985 -43.50 -17.62 -37.39
C GLU A 985 -43.43 -18.88 -38.27
N GLY A 986 -43.33 -18.72 -39.60
CA GLY A 986 -43.25 -19.81 -40.57
C GLY A 986 -44.42 -19.87 -41.57
N ALA A 987 -45.30 -18.85 -41.60
CA ALA A 987 -46.25 -18.68 -42.70
C ALA A 987 -45.52 -18.26 -43.98
N ASP A 988 -46.14 -18.46 -45.14
CA ASP A 988 -45.58 -18.03 -46.43
C ASP A 988 -45.26 -16.52 -46.42
N ALA A 989 -43.98 -16.19 -46.59
CA ALA A 989 -43.47 -14.83 -46.63
C ALA A 989 -43.90 -14.05 -47.89
N PHE A 990 -44.21 -14.72 -49.00
CA PHE A 990 -44.61 -14.11 -50.26
C PHE A 990 -45.87 -14.77 -50.91
N PRO A 991 -47.10 -14.66 -50.31
CA PRO A 991 -48.36 -15.36 -50.71
C PRO A 991 -48.97 -15.04 -52.10
N SER A 992 -48.13 -15.01 -53.13
CA SER A 992 -48.45 -14.76 -54.54
C SER A 992 -47.27 -14.98 -55.51
N GLU A 993 -46.09 -15.42 -55.04
CA GLU A 993 -44.93 -15.78 -55.86
C GLU A 993 -44.43 -17.20 -55.47
N PRO A 994 -44.94 -18.28 -56.14
CA PRO A 994 -44.70 -19.69 -55.77
C PRO A 994 -43.26 -20.22 -55.98
N SER A 995 -42.26 -19.35 -55.87
CA SER A 995 -40.83 -19.65 -55.91
C SER A 995 -40.07 -19.14 -54.69
N GLN A 996 -40.72 -18.39 -53.79
CA GLN A 996 -40.20 -17.86 -52.54
C GLN A 996 -41.29 -17.96 -51.46
N TRP A 997 -41.00 -18.58 -50.32
CA TRP A 997 -41.96 -18.74 -49.21
C TRP A 997 -41.36 -18.46 -47.83
N ALA A 998 -40.06 -18.13 -47.77
CA ALA A 998 -39.33 -17.84 -46.55
C ALA A 998 -38.40 -16.62 -46.75
N ASP A 999 -38.27 -15.84 -45.69
CA ASP A 999 -37.46 -14.63 -45.51
C ASP A 999 -37.06 -14.66 -44.03
N GLN A 1000 -35.85 -15.17 -43.73
CA GLN A 1000 -35.48 -15.63 -42.38
C GLN A 1000 -35.09 -14.51 -41.42
N ASP A 1001 -34.65 -13.35 -41.93
CA ASP A 1001 -34.22 -12.20 -41.14
C ASP A 1001 -35.09 -10.95 -41.35
N GLY A 1002 -35.94 -10.93 -42.38
CA GLY A 1002 -37.03 -9.97 -42.57
C GLY A 1002 -36.66 -8.76 -43.44
N ASP A 1003 -35.64 -8.85 -44.30
CA ASP A 1003 -35.20 -7.75 -45.16
C ASP A 1003 -36.05 -7.55 -46.42
N GLY A 1004 -36.83 -8.56 -46.81
CA GLY A 1004 -37.73 -8.56 -47.96
C GLY A 1004 -37.18 -9.23 -49.23
N TYR A 1005 -35.99 -9.84 -49.18
CA TYR A 1005 -35.48 -10.79 -50.15
C TYR A 1005 -35.76 -12.23 -49.68
N GLY A 1006 -35.87 -13.19 -50.62
CA GLY A 1006 -36.34 -14.54 -50.30
C GLY A 1006 -35.22 -15.58 -50.21
N ASP A 1007 -35.20 -16.37 -49.14
CA ASP A 1007 -34.18 -17.37 -48.80
C ASP A 1007 -33.89 -18.39 -49.91
N ASN A 1008 -34.87 -18.71 -50.75
CA ASN A 1008 -34.73 -19.78 -51.73
C ASN A 1008 -33.82 -19.31 -52.88
N SER A 1009 -32.53 -19.63 -52.77
CA SER A 1009 -31.43 -19.42 -53.74
C SER A 1009 -31.69 -19.76 -55.24
N THR A 1010 -32.88 -20.25 -55.61
CA THR A 1010 -33.30 -20.47 -57.00
C THR A 1010 -34.60 -19.76 -57.42
N GLY A 1011 -35.25 -19.05 -56.50
CA GLY A 1011 -36.43 -18.21 -56.71
C GLY A 1011 -36.11 -16.85 -57.33
N ALA A 1012 -37.13 -16.00 -57.44
CA ALA A 1012 -36.95 -14.61 -57.89
C ALA A 1012 -36.28 -13.77 -56.79
N ASN A 1013 -35.33 -12.91 -57.17
CA ASN A 1013 -34.57 -12.02 -56.28
C ASN A 1013 -34.13 -12.70 -54.97
N ALA A 1014 -33.52 -13.89 -55.10
CA ALA A 1014 -33.12 -14.66 -53.94
C ALA A 1014 -31.96 -13.99 -53.19
N ASP A 1015 -32.05 -14.01 -51.86
CA ASP A 1015 -31.03 -13.45 -50.99
C ASP A 1015 -29.70 -14.21 -51.10
N ASN A 1016 -28.59 -13.47 -50.95
CA ASN A 1016 -27.24 -14.00 -50.88
C ASN A 1016 -26.73 -14.17 -49.43
N CYS A 1017 -27.42 -13.64 -48.42
CA CYS A 1017 -27.06 -13.73 -47.00
C CYS A 1017 -28.17 -14.24 -46.03
N PRO A 1018 -28.88 -15.40 -46.24
CA PRO A 1018 -30.24 -15.72 -45.72
C PRO A 1018 -30.45 -15.98 -44.21
N THR A 1019 -29.72 -15.27 -43.36
CA THR A 1019 -29.77 -15.26 -41.89
C THR A 1019 -29.15 -13.98 -41.31
N THR A 1020 -28.92 -12.92 -42.12
CA THR A 1020 -28.13 -11.73 -41.77
C THR A 1020 -28.67 -10.50 -42.52
N PHE A 1021 -29.81 -9.98 -42.03
CA PHE A 1021 -30.54 -8.80 -42.53
C PHE A 1021 -29.64 -7.76 -43.19
N GLY A 1022 -29.88 -7.53 -44.49
CA GLY A 1022 -29.12 -6.58 -45.29
C GLY A 1022 -29.92 -5.40 -45.82
N THR A 1023 -29.20 -4.51 -46.48
CA THR A 1023 -29.80 -3.49 -47.36
C THR A 1023 -29.11 -3.37 -48.71
N SER A 1024 -28.05 -4.16 -48.98
CA SER A 1024 -27.36 -4.22 -50.26
C SER A 1024 -28.35 -4.51 -51.40
N THR A 1025 -28.34 -3.64 -52.42
CA THR A 1025 -29.26 -3.72 -53.56
C THR A 1025 -28.58 -4.02 -54.89
N GLU A 1026 -27.25 -4.08 -54.95
CA GLU A 1026 -26.52 -4.37 -56.18
C GLU A 1026 -26.36 -5.87 -56.49
N LEU A 1027 -26.28 -6.16 -57.78
CA LEU A 1027 -26.77 -7.40 -58.39
C LEU A 1027 -25.82 -8.61 -58.28
N GLY A 1028 -24.99 -8.65 -57.23
CA GLY A 1028 -24.02 -9.70 -56.92
C GLY A 1028 -24.16 -10.31 -55.51
N ASN A 1029 -24.56 -9.50 -54.52
CA ASN A 1029 -24.75 -9.87 -53.11
C ASN A 1029 -25.98 -9.10 -52.56
N LEU A 1030 -27.16 -9.40 -53.10
CA LEU A 1030 -28.45 -8.87 -52.64
C LEU A 1030 -28.74 -9.38 -51.22
N GLY A 1031 -29.36 -8.54 -50.38
CA GLY A 1031 -29.78 -8.88 -49.01
C GLY A 1031 -28.64 -9.09 -48.00
N CYS A 1032 -27.41 -8.73 -48.37
CA CYS A 1032 -26.27 -8.69 -47.46
C CYS A 1032 -26.13 -7.33 -46.73
N SER A 1033 -25.45 -7.35 -45.58
CA SER A 1033 -25.12 -6.18 -44.78
C SER A 1033 -24.43 -5.07 -45.58
N ASP A 1034 -24.89 -3.85 -45.37
CA ASP A 1034 -24.50 -2.58 -46.01
C ASP A 1034 -24.58 -1.52 -44.90
N LEU A 1035 -23.42 -1.18 -44.31
CA LEU A 1035 -23.36 -0.49 -43.01
C LEU A 1035 -23.68 1.01 -43.10
N ASP A 1036 -23.42 1.65 -44.24
CA ASP A 1036 -23.61 3.09 -44.43
C ASP A 1036 -24.68 3.47 -45.48
N ASN A 1037 -25.26 2.46 -46.15
CA ASN A 1037 -26.49 2.50 -46.96
C ASN A 1037 -26.29 3.13 -48.35
N ASP A 1038 -25.14 2.87 -48.98
CA ASP A 1038 -24.83 3.28 -50.35
C ASP A 1038 -25.44 2.33 -51.42
N GLY A 1039 -25.61 1.04 -51.07
CA GLY A 1039 -26.21 0.00 -51.90
C GLY A 1039 -25.29 -1.19 -52.24
N PHE A 1040 -23.98 -1.12 -51.95
CA PHE A 1040 -23.04 -2.24 -51.99
C PHE A 1040 -22.95 -2.96 -50.63
N ALA A 1041 -22.49 -4.22 -50.62
CA ALA A 1041 -22.35 -5.00 -49.39
C ALA A 1041 -20.96 -4.82 -48.76
N ASP A 1042 -20.88 -4.79 -47.42
CA ASP A 1042 -19.65 -4.58 -46.61
C ASP A 1042 -18.46 -5.49 -46.97
N GLY A 1043 -18.71 -6.62 -47.66
CA GLY A 1043 -17.71 -7.60 -48.06
C GLY A 1043 -17.18 -7.46 -49.50
N ASP A 1044 -17.85 -6.67 -50.35
CA ASP A 1044 -17.41 -6.30 -51.71
C ASP A 1044 -16.91 -4.84 -51.77
N ASP A 1045 -17.26 -4.03 -50.78
CA ASP A 1045 -16.92 -2.62 -50.62
C ASP A 1045 -15.50 -2.41 -50.04
N ALA A 1046 -14.76 -1.44 -50.59
CA ALA A 1046 -13.43 -1.03 -50.13
C ALA A 1046 -13.46 -0.04 -48.93
N PHE A 1047 -14.54 0.71 -48.72
CA PHE A 1047 -14.69 1.71 -47.67
C PHE A 1047 -16.06 1.65 -46.92
N PRO A 1048 -16.40 0.57 -46.18
CA PRO A 1048 -17.75 0.33 -45.61
C PRO A 1048 -18.22 1.24 -44.46
N ASN A 1049 -17.77 2.50 -44.43
CA ASN A 1049 -18.12 3.55 -43.47
C ASN A 1049 -18.17 4.96 -44.13
N ASP A 1050 -17.96 5.10 -45.44
CA ASP A 1050 -18.18 6.34 -46.20
C ASP A 1050 -19.07 6.06 -47.41
N SER A 1051 -20.39 6.33 -47.27
CA SER A 1051 -21.47 6.08 -48.24
C SER A 1051 -21.40 6.93 -49.54
N THR A 1052 -20.18 7.30 -49.95
CA THR A 1052 -19.85 8.05 -51.14
C THR A 1052 -18.65 7.47 -51.90
N GLN A 1053 -18.00 6.42 -51.36
CA GLN A 1053 -16.85 5.72 -51.93
C GLN A 1053 -16.99 4.22 -51.69
N TRP A 1054 -16.96 3.40 -52.74
CA TRP A 1054 -17.16 1.95 -52.62
C TRP A 1054 -16.12 1.10 -53.38
N MET A 1055 -15.14 1.75 -54.03
CA MET A 1055 -14.17 1.09 -54.90
C MET A 1055 -12.81 1.78 -54.83
N ASP A 1056 -11.75 0.97 -54.73
CA ASP A 1056 -10.34 1.35 -54.86
C ASP A 1056 -9.74 0.45 -55.94
N SER A 1057 -9.45 1.02 -57.12
CA SER A 1057 -9.07 0.23 -58.31
C SER A 1057 -7.62 -0.25 -58.32
N ASP A 1058 -6.72 0.31 -57.51
CA ASP A 1058 -5.29 -0.06 -57.49
C ASP A 1058 -4.67 -0.32 -56.12
N GLY A 1059 -5.38 0.02 -55.03
CA GLY A 1059 -5.12 -0.42 -53.67
C GLY A 1059 -4.31 0.55 -52.81
N ASP A 1060 -4.42 1.86 -53.05
CA ASP A 1060 -3.66 2.89 -52.34
C ASP A 1060 -4.39 3.49 -51.12
N GLY A 1061 -5.70 3.30 -51.02
CA GLY A 1061 -6.55 3.78 -49.92
C GLY A 1061 -7.34 5.07 -50.21
N PHE A 1062 -7.36 5.56 -51.46
CA PHE A 1062 -8.30 6.60 -51.91
C PHE A 1062 -9.39 6.02 -52.83
N GLY A 1063 -10.59 6.62 -52.79
CA GLY A 1063 -11.76 6.05 -53.47
C GLY A 1063 -11.97 6.56 -54.90
N ASP A 1064 -12.28 5.64 -55.82
CA ASP A 1064 -12.41 5.86 -57.26
C ASP A 1064 -13.52 6.86 -57.66
N GLU A 1065 -14.60 7.01 -56.88
CA GLU A 1065 -15.80 7.75 -57.31
C GLU A 1065 -15.51 9.27 -57.29
N PRO A 1066 -15.47 9.96 -58.45
CA PRO A 1066 -14.97 11.34 -58.52
C PRO A 1066 -15.87 12.40 -57.86
N THR A 1067 -16.94 11.99 -57.18
CA THR A 1067 -17.86 12.86 -56.44
C THR A 1067 -18.00 12.54 -54.95
N GLY A 1068 -17.29 11.50 -54.46
CA GLY A 1068 -17.26 11.13 -53.04
C GLY A 1068 -16.31 11.98 -52.19
N THR A 1069 -16.12 11.57 -50.93
CA THR A 1069 -15.13 12.15 -50.02
C THR A 1069 -13.71 11.85 -50.52
N ASN A 1070 -12.81 12.84 -50.46
CA ASN A 1070 -11.39 12.76 -50.83
C ASN A 1070 -11.08 11.80 -52.00
N PRO A 1071 -11.71 11.99 -53.17
CA PRO A 1071 -11.66 11.02 -54.25
C PRO A 1071 -10.27 10.99 -54.89
N ASP A 1072 -9.83 9.81 -55.31
CA ASP A 1072 -8.58 9.66 -56.03
C ASP A 1072 -8.64 10.43 -57.36
N GLN A 1073 -7.56 11.15 -57.63
CA GLN A 1073 -7.35 11.92 -58.84
C GLN A 1073 -6.41 11.21 -59.84
N CYS A 1074 -5.97 9.98 -59.52
CA CYS A 1074 -5.20 9.07 -60.37
C CYS A 1074 -5.70 7.58 -60.41
N PRO A 1075 -7.02 7.22 -60.53
CA PRO A 1075 -7.65 5.90 -60.16
C PRO A 1075 -7.25 4.61 -60.92
N THR A 1076 -5.97 4.46 -61.21
CA THR A 1076 -5.32 3.35 -61.92
C THR A 1076 -3.79 3.29 -61.71
N VAL A 1077 -3.21 4.27 -60.98
CA VAL A 1077 -1.76 4.40 -60.71
C VAL A 1077 -1.54 4.92 -59.28
N SER A 1078 -1.59 3.99 -58.31
CA SER A 1078 -1.39 4.23 -56.88
C SER A 1078 -0.34 5.27 -56.51
N GLY A 1079 -0.68 6.13 -55.56
CA GLY A 1079 0.13 7.25 -55.11
C GLY A 1079 0.10 7.47 -53.61
N THR A 1080 0.56 8.66 -53.22
CA THR A 1080 0.62 9.08 -51.80
C THR A 1080 0.45 10.58 -51.59
N SER A 1081 0.20 11.39 -52.63
CA SER A 1081 -0.15 12.80 -52.42
C SER A 1081 -1.45 12.91 -51.61
N VAL A 1082 -1.45 13.88 -50.68
CA VAL A 1082 -2.58 14.16 -49.76
C VAL A 1082 -2.84 15.66 -49.60
N THR A 1083 -2.23 16.50 -50.43
CA THR A 1083 -2.29 17.97 -50.33
C THR A 1083 -2.98 18.62 -51.52
N ASP A 1084 -2.65 18.19 -52.74
CA ASP A 1084 -3.18 18.75 -53.99
C ASP A 1084 -4.07 17.74 -54.76
N ARG A 1085 -3.52 16.57 -55.08
CA ARG A 1085 -4.16 15.51 -55.85
C ARG A 1085 -4.07 14.19 -55.08
N PHE A 1086 -5.04 14.00 -54.20
CA PHE A 1086 -5.24 12.76 -53.44
C PHE A 1086 -5.10 11.52 -54.34
N GLY A 1087 -4.35 10.52 -53.86
CA GLY A 1087 -4.03 9.26 -54.54
C GLY A 1087 -3.08 9.36 -55.75
N CYS A 1088 -2.62 10.56 -56.14
CA CYS A 1088 -1.63 10.69 -57.20
C CYS A 1088 -0.19 10.41 -56.74
N PRO A 1089 0.68 9.92 -57.65
CA PRO A 1089 2.10 9.72 -57.40
C PRO A 1089 2.80 10.98 -56.89
N ASP A 1090 3.61 10.75 -55.87
CA ASP A 1090 4.44 11.67 -55.11
C ASP A 1090 5.75 10.91 -54.88
N SER A 1091 6.82 11.37 -55.53
CA SER A 1091 8.05 10.59 -55.71
C SER A 1091 9.01 10.62 -54.51
N ASP A 1092 8.81 11.49 -53.52
CA ASP A 1092 9.63 11.53 -52.29
C ASP A 1092 8.86 11.62 -50.97
N ASN A 1093 7.53 11.58 -51.03
CA ASN A 1093 6.57 11.47 -49.94
C ASN A 1093 6.42 12.73 -49.06
N ASP A 1094 6.49 13.93 -49.64
CA ASP A 1094 6.15 15.18 -48.93
C ASP A 1094 4.64 15.45 -48.83
N GLY A 1095 3.83 14.79 -49.67
CA GLY A 1095 2.38 14.93 -49.75
C GLY A 1095 1.86 15.77 -50.93
N THR A 1096 2.72 16.24 -51.83
CA THR A 1096 2.40 16.99 -53.05
C THR A 1096 2.64 16.12 -54.30
N SER A 1097 1.84 16.25 -55.37
CA SER A 1097 1.92 15.36 -56.54
C SER A 1097 2.92 15.78 -57.63
N ASP A 1098 3.55 14.78 -58.25
CA ASP A 1098 4.51 14.91 -59.35
C ASP A 1098 3.92 15.62 -60.61
N GLU A 1099 4.77 16.23 -61.44
CA GLU A 1099 4.35 16.80 -62.74
C GLU A 1099 4.01 15.74 -63.81
N ASP A 1100 2.73 15.37 -63.94
CA ASP A 1100 2.22 14.58 -65.08
C ASP A 1100 2.04 15.45 -66.35
N LEU A 1101 3.16 15.92 -66.91
CA LEU A 1101 3.22 16.69 -68.17
C LEU A 1101 2.63 15.94 -69.39
N ALA A 1102 2.44 14.63 -69.28
CA ALA A 1102 1.90 13.79 -70.35
C ALA A 1102 0.38 13.55 -70.23
N GLY A 1103 -0.23 13.78 -69.06
CA GLY A 1103 -1.63 13.43 -68.80
C GLY A 1103 -1.83 11.92 -68.90
N THR A 1104 -0.93 11.17 -68.28
CA THR A 1104 -0.85 9.71 -68.32
C THR A 1104 -1.70 9.07 -67.21
N ASN A 1105 -1.75 9.72 -66.05
CA ASN A 1105 -2.43 9.29 -64.84
C ASN A 1105 -3.68 10.15 -64.57
N GLY A 1106 -3.93 11.20 -65.37
CA GLY A 1106 -5.07 12.09 -65.21
C GLY A 1106 -5.11 13.20 -66.26
N PRO A 1107 -5.76 14.35 -66.00
CA PRO A 1107 -5.49 15.55 -66.78
C PRO A 1107 -4.01 15.95 -66.67
N ILE A 1108 -3.46 16.60 -67.70
CA ILE A 1108 -2.08 17.12 -67.66
C ILE A 1108 -1.95 18.04 -66.45
N TRP A 1109 -0.99 17.73 -65.57
CA TRP A 1109 -0.70 18.47 -64.35
C TRP A 1109 0.71 19.05 -64.49
N THR A 1110 0.82 20.37 -64.37
CA THR A 1110 2.10 21.07 -64.48
C THR A 1110 2.36 21.90 -63.23
N ILE A 1111 3.60 22.28 -63.01
CA ILE A 1111 4.01 23.12 -61.88
C ILE A 1111 3.20 24.43 -61.82
N ALA A 1112 2.87 24.99 -62.98
CA ALA A 1112 2.05 26.21 -63.09
C ALA A 1112 0.55 26.00 -62.77
N ASP A 1113 0.08 24.75 -62.68
CA ASP A 1113 -1.27 24.37 -62.23
C ASP A 1113 -1.28 24.01 -60.73
N GLY A 1114 -0.14 23.61 -60.16
CA GLY A 1114 0.02 23.26 -58.75
C GLY A 1114 0.86 22.01 -58.44
N ALA A 1115 1.47 21.37 -59.45
CA ALA A 1115 2.39 20.24 -59.25
C ALA A 1115 3.70 20.68 -58.58
N ASP A 1116 4.41 19.75 -57.96
CA ASP A 1116 5.72 20.05 -57.36
C ASP A 1116 6.77 20.44 -58.41
N ILE A 1117 7.53 21.51 -58.11
CA ILE A 1117 8.66 22.04 -58.89
C ILE A 1117 9.90 21.14 -58.80
N LEU A 1118 10.11 20.44 -57.67
CA LEU A 1118 11.26 19.57 -57.45
C LEU A 1118 10.86 18.20 -56.87
N PRO A 1119 10.20 17.29 -57.65
CA PRO A 1119 9.61 16.01 -57.19
C PRO A 1119 10.58 14.92 -56.68
N ASN A 1120 11.78 15.30 -56.25
CA ASN A 1120 12.82 14.46 -55.65
C ASN A 1120 13.55 15.21 -54.50
N ASP A 1121 13.07 16.40 -54.09
CA ASP A 1121 13.52 17.13 -52.90
C ASP A 1121 12.33 17.74 -52.13
N ALA A 1122 11.70 16.90 -51.30
CA ALA A 1122 10.70 17.13 -50.23
C ALA A 1122 10.85 18.38 -49.32
N SER A 1123 11.81 19.26 -49.59
CA SER A 1123 11.95 20.57 -48.95
C SER A 1123 11.54 21.76 -49.84
N GLN A 1124 11.15 21.54 -51.11
CA GLN A 1124 10.93 22.60 -52.10
C GLN A 1124 9.68 22.42 -53.00
N GLN A 1125 8.49 22.54 -52.41
CA GLN A 1125 7.20 22.30 -53.08
C GLN A 1125 6.77 23.36 -54.13
N ALA A 1126 7.42 24.54 -54.17
CA ALA A 1126 6.96 25.68 -54.97
C ALA A 1126 8.10 26.60 -55.42
N ASP A 1127 7.89 27.29 -56.53
CA ASP A 1127 8.70 28.39 -57.08
C ASP A 1127 7.71 29.44 -57.61
N THR A 1128 7.72 30.64 -57.01
CA THR A 1128 6.73 31.70 -57.25
C THR A 1128 7.03 32.54 -58.50
N ASP A 1129 8.29 32.60 -58.97
CA ASP A 1129 8.69 33.48 -60.08
C ASP A 1129 9.29 32.77 -61.31
N LEU A 1130 9.56 31.47 -61.16
CA LEU A 1130 9.85 30.46 -62.18
C LEU A 1130 11.25 30.60 -62.78
N ASP A 1131 12.25 30.86 -61.94
CA ASP A 1131 13.67 30.86 -62.30
C ASP A 1131 14.36 29.50 -62.09
N GLY A 1132 13.78 28.61 -61.26
CA GLY A 1132 14.28 27.27 -60.96
C GLY A 1132 14.89 27.08 -59.57
N PHE A 1133 14.77 28.05 -58.65
CA PHE A 1133 15.10 27.90 -57.24
C PHE A 1133 13.82 27.90 -56.37
N GLY A 1134 13.73 26.99 -55.40
CA GLY A 1134 12.50 26.79 -54.63
C GLY A 1134 12.24 27.87 -53.57
N ASP A 1135 10.98 28.30 -53.43
CA ASP A 1135 10.51 29.39 -52.57
C ASP A 1135 10.88 29.24 -51.09
N ASN A 1136 11.15 28.02 -50.59
CA ASN A 1136 11.51 27.78 -49.20
C ASN A 1136 13.01 28.09 -48.99
N PRO A 1137 13.39 29.21 -48.33
CA PRO A 1137 14.79 29.62 -48.23
C PRO A 1137 15.60 28.78 -47.23
N SER A 1138 14.99 27.72 -46.69
CA SER A 1138 15.60 26.74 -45.78
C SER A 1138 15.65 25.32 -46.34
N GLY A 1139 15.05 25.07 -47.51
CA GLY A 1139 15.20 23.83 -48.26
C GLY A 1139 16.49 23.81 -49.10
N THR A 1140 16.73 22.69 -49.80
CA THR A 1140 17.91 22.55 -50.67
C THR A 1140 17.90 23.61 -51.76
N ASN A 1141 19.01 24.32 -51.93
CA ASN A 1141 19.15 25.43 -52.90
C ASN A 1141 17.98 26.44 -52.90
N GLY A 1142 17.34 26.69 -51.75
CA GLY A 1142 16.22 27.62 -51.68
C GLY A 1142 16.56 29.04 -52.13
N ASP A 1143 15.61 29.69 -52.77
CA ASP A 1143 15.76 31.04 -53.30
C ASP A 1143 15.85 32.06 -52.15
N ALA A 1144 16.81 32.99 -52.29
CA ALA A 1144 17.01 34.14 -51.42
C ALA A 1144 16.19 35.38 -51.86
N CYS A 1145 15.58 35.34 -53.05
CA CYS A 1145 14.80 36.40 -53.69
C CYS A 1145 13.33 36.06 -54.13
N PRO A 1146 12.51 35.18 -53.48
CA PRO A 1146 11.26 34.59 -54.05
C PRO A 1146 10.23 35.59 -54.63
N GLY A 1147 10.36 35.97 -55.90
CA GLY A 1147 9.60 37.07 -56.52
C GLY A 1147 10.43 38.07 -57.36
N VAL A 1148 11.73 37.85 -57.56
CA VAL A 1148 12.61 38.59 -58.49
C VAL A 1148 13.52 37.59 -59.22
N PRO A 1149 13.11 37.05 -60.39
CA PRO A 1149 13.80 35.95 -61.07
C PRO A 1149 15.28 36.21 -61.32
N GLY A 1150 16.13 35.23 -61.01
CA GLY A 1150 17.57 35.34 -61.14
C GLY A 1150 18.27 34.10 -61.68
N THR A 1151 19.59 34.06 -61.48
CA THR A 1151 20.47 32.96 -61.90
C THR A 1151 21.71 32.80 -61.03
N SER A 1152 21.85 33.58 -59.95
CA SER A 1152 22.97 33.44 -59.01
C SER A 1152 22.99 32.04 -58.39
N THR A 1153 24.20 31.54 -58.13
CA THR A 1153 24.47 30.20 -57.57
C THR A 1153 25.65 30.17 -56.59
N ALA A 1154 26.35 31.29 -56.38
CA ALA A 1154 27.57 31.36 -55.59
C ALA A 1154 27.38 32.00 -54.21
N ASP A 1155 26.50 33.01 -54.08
CA ASP A 1155 26.22 33.71 -52.82
C ASP A 1155 24.72 33.70 -52.44
N ARG A 1156 23.83 34.20 -53.31
CA ARG A 1156 22.39 34.28 -53.08
C ARG A 1156 21.64 33.60 -54.21
N ASN A 1157 21.49 32.28 -54.10
CA ASN A 1157 20.78 31.46 -55.05
C ASN A 1157 19.40 32.05 -55.39
N GLY A 1158 19.03 32.05 -56.68
CA GLY A 1158 17.80 32.64 -57.24
C GLY A 1158 17.75 34.18 -57.29
N CYS A 1159 18.68 34.90 -56.67
CA CYS A 1159 18.79 36.33 -56.90
C CYS A 1159 19.39 36.67 -58.28
N LEU A 1160 19.01 37.86 -58.80
CA LEU A 1160 19.47 38.37 -60.09
C LEU A 1160 21.01 38.41 -60.18
N ASP A 1161 21.52 37.92 -61.31
CA ASP A 1161 22.92 37.99 -61.75
C ASP A 1161 22.87 38.50 -63.21
N THR A 1162 23.44 39.67 -63.48
CA THR A 1162 23.26 40.38 -64.76
C THR A 1162 24.12 39.83 -65.91
N ASP A 1163 25.25 39.18 -65.64
CA ASP A 1163 26.17 38.71 -66.70
C ASP A 1163 26.52 37.21 -66.68
N GLY A 1164 26.16 36.49 -65.63
CA GLY A 1164 26.14 35.03 -65.55
C GLY A 1164 27.42 34.41 -64.99
N ASP A 1165 28.15 35.13 -64.13
CA ASP A 1165 29.34 34.65 -63.42
C ASP A 1165 28.99 33.75 -62.21
N GLY A 1166 27.80 33.93 -61.63
CA GLY A 1166 27.26 33.17 -60.50
C GLY A 1166 27.02 33.98 -59.22
N TYR A 1167 27.59 35.17 -59.07
CA TYR A 1167 27.36 36.05 -57.92
C TYR A 1167 26.21 37.05 -58.16
N SER A 1168 25.48 37.39 -57.10
CA SER A 1168 24.27 38.21 -57.21
C SER A 1168 24.55 39.72 -57.30
N ASP A 1169 23.78 40.42 -58.15
CA ASP A 1169 23.75 41.87 -58.28
C ASP A 1169 23.56 42.57 -56.92
N ALA A 1170 24.30 43.64 -56.68
CA ALA A 1170 24.20 44.43 -55.45
C ALA A 1170 22.89 45.24 -55.37
N ASP A 1171 22.10 45.00 -54.32
CA ASP A 1171 20.81 45.63 -54.06
C ASP A 1171 20.77 46.45 -52.73
N ALA A 1172 19.56 46.81 -52.28
CA ALA A 1172 19.34 47.64 -51.08
C ALA A 1172 19.51 46.88 -49.74
N THR A 1173 19.65 45.56 -49.79
CA THR A 1173 19.77 44.62 -48.66
C THR A 1173 21.05 43.81 -48.70
N TRP A 1174 21.58 43.53 -49.90
CA TRP A 1174 22.85 42.85 -50.12
C TRP A 1174 23.77 43.72 -50.98
N THR A 1175 24.78 44.32 -50.37
CA THR A 1175 25.72 45.24 -51.06
C THR A 1175 27.06 44.56 -51.34
N ILE A 1176 27.88 45.15 -52.22
CA ILE A 1176 29.22 44.63 -52.58
C ILE A 1176 30.06 44.33 -51.33
N ALA A 1177 30.04 45.23 -50.34
CA ALA A 1177 30.75 45.06 -49.06
C ALA A 1177 30.20 43.95 -48.14
N GLN A 1178 29.13 43.25 -48.54
CA GLN A 1178 28.59 42.04 -47.88
C GLN A 1178 28.90 40.76 -48.66
N GLY A 1179 29.34 40.85 -49.92
CA GLY A 1179 29.61 39.71 -50.81
C GLY A 1179 28.82 39.70 -52.12
N ALA A 1180 28.04 40.76 -52.43
CA ALA A 1180 27.43 40.92 -53.75
C ALA A 1180 28.50 41.24 -54.83
N ASP A 1181 28.18 40.98 -56.10
CA ASP A 1181 29.11 41.20 -57.20
C ASP A 1181 29.55 42.67 -57.34
N ALA A 1182 30.86 42.87 -57.46
CA ALA A 1182 31.52 44.15 -57.67
C ALA A 1182 31.44 44.66 -59.12
N PHE A 1183 31.36 43.77 -60.14
CA PHE A 1183 31.37 44.14 -61.56
C PHE A 1183 30.26 43.46 -62.41
N PRO A 1184 28.95 43.75 -62.23
CA PRO A 1184 27.83 43.04 -62.90
C PRO A 1184 27.66 43.23 -64.42
N ASN A 1185 28.74 43.52 -65.14
CA ASN A 1185 28.82 43.65 -66.59
C ASN A 1185 30.15 43.07 -67.17
N ASP A 1186 31.01 42.42 -66.37
CA ASP A 1186 32.19 41.66 -66.81
C ASP A 1186 32.32 40.35 -66.02
N ALA A 1187 31.61 39.30 -66.51
CA ALA A 1187 31.55 37.90 -66.05
C ALA A 1187 32.91 37.15 -65.99
N THR A 1188 34.01 37.87 -65.83
CA THR A 1188 35.34 37.36 -65.55
C THR A 1188 35.93 37.93 -64.25
N GLN A 1189 35.18 38.78 -63.53
CA GLN A 1189 35.59 39.41 -62.26
C GLN A 1189 34.37 39.65 -61.34
N SER A 1190 34.21 38.86 -60.27
CA SER A 1190 33.12 39.05 -59.28
C SER A 1190 33.49 39.91 -58.07
N ALA A 1191 34.80 40.13 -57.84
CA ALA A 1191 35.32 40.66 -56.58
C ALA A 1191 36.38 41.76 -56.79
N ASP A 1192 36.30 42.79 -55.94
CA ASP A 1192 37.22 43.92 -55.83
C ASP A 1192 37.55 44.09 -54.33
N SER A 1193 38.62 43.44 -53.87
CA SER A 1193 38.91 43.29 -52.43
C SER A 1193 39.36 44.56 -51.72
N ASP A 1194 39.73 45.63 -52.44
CA ASP A 1194 40.13 46.92 -51.85
C ASP A 1194 39.46 48.18 -52.45
N ASN A 1195 38.60 47.99 -53.45
CA ASN A 1195 37.72 48.97 -54.07
C ASN A 1195 38.41 50.05 -54.92
N ASP A 1196 39.37 49.63 -55.75
CA ASP A 1196 40.03 50.50 -56.74
C ASP A 1196 39.42 50.44 -58.16
N GLY A 1197 38.64 49.38 -58.46
CA GLY A 1197 37.99 49.15 -59.75
C GLY A 1197 38.71 48.18 -60.70
N PHE A 1198 39.68 47.40 -60.23
CA PHE A 1198 40.22 46.21 -60.91
C PHE A 1198 39.80 44.93 -60.15
N GLY A 1199 39.73 43.80 -60.86
CA GLY A 1199 39.15 42.56 -60.32
C GLY A 1199 40.16 41.53 -59.83
N ASP A 1200 39.82 40.85 -58.73
CA ASP A 1200 40.70 39.94 -58.00
C ASP A 1200 41.09 38.65 -58.76
N ASP A 1201 40.32 38.18 -59.75
CA ASP A 1201 40.60 36.93 -60.46
C ASP A 1201 41.71 37.12 -61.50
N VAL A 1202 42.91 36.63 -61.14
CA VAL A 1202 44.15 36.62 -61.94
C VAL A 1202 44.06 35.94 -63.33
N THR A 1203 42.92 35.35 -63.69
CA THR A 1203 42.64 34.74 -65.00
C THR A 1203 41.60 35.50 -65.83
N GLY A 1204 40.90 36.48 -65.23
CA GLY A 1204 39.89 37.30 -65.87
C GLY A 1204 40.43 38.42 -66.77
N LEU A 1205 39.54 39.35 -67.15
CA LEU A 1205 39.90 40.55 -67.90
C LEU A 1205 40.43 41.64 -66.96
N ASN A 1206 41.51 42.32 -67.39
CA ASN A 1206 42.23 43.36 -66.63
C ASN A 1206 42.38 43.05 -65.12
N PRO A 1207 42.92 41.88 -64.77
CA PRO A 1207 42.97 41.45 -63.37
C PRO A 1207 43.93 42.32 -62.56
N ASP A 1208 43.67 42.48 -61.28
CA ASP A 1208 44.63 43.11 -60.38
C ASP A 1208 45.79 42.14 -60.06
N ASP A 1209 47.02 42.61 -60.31
CA ASP A 1209 48.26 41.95 -59.92
C ASP A 1209 48.64 42.27 -58.45
N CYS A 1210 47.84 43.08 -57.74
CA CYS A 1210 47.98 43.51 -56.35
C CYS A 1210 46.67 43.47 -55.47
N PRO A 1211 45.78 42.44 -55.47
CA PRO A 1211 44.36 42.45 -54.94
C PRO A 1211 44.06 42.79 -53.45
N MET A 1212 44.89 43.61 -52.80
CA MET A 1212 44.90 43.99 -51.39
C MET A 1212 45.58 45.36 -51.19
N GLN A 1213 45.97 46.09 -52.25
CA GLN A 1213 46.66 47.39 -52.23
C GLN A 1213 46.27 48.34 -53.38
N SER A 1214 45.01 48.77 -53.41
CA SER A 1214 44.38 49.80 -54.26
C SER A 1214 45.34 50.71 -55.05
N GLY A 1215 45.25 50.66 -56.37
CA GLY A 1215 46.05 51.47 -57.27
C GLY A 1215 45.31 51.88 -58.55
N ASN A 1216 46.04 51.82 -59.67
CA ASN A 1216 45.64 52.39 -60.96
C ASN A 1216 46.63 52.08 -62.11
N SER A 1217 47.59 51.17 -61.93
CA SER A 1217 48.49 50.73 -63.00
C SER A 1217 47.72 49.96 -64.08
N THR A 1218 48.15 50.08 -65.34
CA THR A 1218 47.39 49.59 -66.52
C THR A 1218 48.26 49.03 -67.66
N VAL A 1219 49.60 48.99 -67.51
CA VAL A 1219 50.53 48.67 -68.60
C VAL A 1219 51.45 47.47 -68.30
N ASP A 1220 51.96 47.33 -67.07
CA ASP A 1220 52.69 46.12 -66.64
C ASP A 1220 51.86 45.28 -65.66
N ARG A 1221 52.00 45.46 -64.35
CA ARG A 1221 51.13 44.83 -63.34
C ARG A 1221 49.91 45.70 -63.17
N ILE A 1222 48.74 45.20 -63.55
CA ILE A 1222 47.48 45.97 -63.56
C ILE A 1222 46.95 46.09 -62.13
N GLY A 1223 46.15 47.13 -61.84
CA GLY A 1223 45.57 47.43 -60.52
C GLY A 1223 46.57 47.93 -59.47
N CYS A 1224 47.78 47.37 -59.43
CA CYS A 1224 48.89 47.81 -58.57
C CYS A 1224 49.09 49.35 -58.49
N PRO A 1225 49.59 49.88 -57.35
CA PRO A 1225 49.83 51.31 -57.18
C PRO A 1225 50.71 51.93 -58.27
N ASP A 1226 50.21 52.99 -58.91
CA ASP A 1226 50.94 53.88 -59.80
C ASP A 1226 50.76 55.32 -59.28
N GLN A 1227 51.80 55.83 -58.62
CA GLN A 1227 51.70 57.05 -57.80
C GLN A 1227 51.73 58.36 -58.61
N ASP A 1228 51.97 58.32 -59.93
CA ASP A 1228 51.97 59.51 -60.79
C ASP A 1228 51.08 59.42 -62.06
N GLY A 1229 50.55 58.24 -62.36
CA GLY A 1229 49.55 58.01 -63.41
C GLY A 1229 50.17 57.93 -64.81
N ASP A 1230 51.29 57.21 -64.95
CA ASP A 1230 51.92 56.84 -66.24
C ASP A 1230 51.36 55.52 -66.81
N GLY A 1231 50.95 54.60 -65.93
CA GLY A 1231 50.43 53.29 -66.24
C GLY A 1231 51.32 52.11 -65.82
N ILE A 1232 52.56 52.34 -65.36
CA ILE A 1232 53.49 51.29 -64.89
C ILE A 1232 53.56 51.24 -63.35
N SER A 1233 53.58 50.03 -62.82
CA SER A 1233 53.48 49.69 -61.40
C SER A 1233 54.75 50.00 -60.60
N ASP A 1234 54.52 50.41 -59.34
CA ASP A 1234 55.59 50.75 -58.41
C ASP A 1234 56.44 49.54 -57.97
N ALA A 1235 57.76 49.74 -57.89
CA ALA A 1235 58.66 48.75 -57.31
C ALA A 1235 58.35 48.42 -55.83
N ASP A 1236 58.18 47.13 -55.52
CA ASP A 1236 57.92 46.55 -54.20
C ASP A 1236 59.01 45.54 -53.77
N GLY A 1237 58.75 44.73 -52.73
CA GLY A 1237 59.70 43.75 -52.18
C GLY A 1237 59.90 42.45 -53.01
N LEU A 1238 59.06 42.21 -54.02
CA LEU A 1238 59.00 41.02 -54.87
C LEU A 1238 59.13 41.40 -56.37
N TRP A 1239 58.63 42.58 -56.74
CA TRP A 1239 58.69 43.20 -58.07
C TRP A 1239 59.59 44.44 -58.02
N ASN A 1240 60.81 44.38 -58.56
CA ASN A 1240 61.71 45.53 -58.60
C ASN A 1240 62.10 45.93 -60.04
N VAL A 1241 62.74 47.09 -60.17
CA VAL A 1241 63.14 47.70 -61.45
C VAL A 1241 63.89 46.76 -62.40
N SER A 1242 64.71 45.83 -61.87
CA SER A 1242 65.43 44.87 -62.71
C SER A 1242 64.57 43.73 -63.27
N GLN A 1243 63.31 43.64 -62.85
CA GLN A 1243 62.29 42.69 -63.33
C GLN A 1243 61.23 43.36 -64.22
N GLY A 1244 60.95 44.66 -64.04
CA GLY A 1244 60.06 45.44 -64.89
C GLY A 1244 59.44 46.69 -64.25
N ALA A 1245 59.40 46.73 -62.91
CA ALA A 1245 58.75 47.81 -62.15
C ALA A 1245 59.30 49.21 -62.45
N ASP A 1246 58.47 50.24 -62.27
CA ASP A 1246 58.90 51.61 -62.52
C ASP A 1246 60.07 52.04 -61.60
N ALA A 1247 60.99 52.76 -62.21
CA ALA A 1247 62.19 53.32 -61.62
C ALA A 1247 62.00 54.74 -61.05
N PHE A 1248 60.93 55.47 -61.40
CA PHE A 1248 60.87 56.93 -61.22
C PHE A 1248 59.74 57.48 -60.31
N ARG A 1249 58.58 56.80 -60.20
CA ARG A 1249 57.48 56.91 -59.21
C ARG A 1249 56.75 58.26 -59.08
N TYR A 1250 57.36 59.35 -59.54
CA TYR A 1250 56.89 60.73 -59.37
C TYR A 1250 57.12 61.60 -60.62
N ASP A 1251 57.52 61.01 -61.75
CA ASP A 1251 57.67 61.67 -63.06
C ASP A 1251 57.22 60.73 -64.21
N LYS A 1252 55.90 60.67 -64.38
CA LYS A 1252 55.04 60.06 -65.43
C LYS A 1252 55.42 60.23 -66.91
N THR A 1253 56.69 60.46 -67.22
CA THR A 1253 57.23 60.62 -68.56
C THR A 1253 58.43 59.72 -68.84
N GLN A 1254 58.94 58.99 -67.83
CA GLN A 1254 60.05 58.04 -67.95
C GLN A 1254 59.80 56.83 -67.03
N SER A 1255 59.89 55.61 -67.56
CA SER A 1255 59.55 54.39 -66.79
C SER A 1255 60.45 53.16 -67.02
N SER A 1256 61.68 53.35 -67.56
CA SER A 1256 62.70 52.29 -67.56
C SER A 1256 64.13 52.83 -67.57
N ASP A 1257 64.98 52.38 -66.65
CA ASP A 1257 66.45 52.58 -66.69
C ASP A 1257 67.13 51.31 -67.25
N GLN A 1258 67.90 51.45 -68.34
CA GLN A 1258 68.54 50.31 -69.04
C GLN A 1258 70.02 50.08 -68.70
N ASP A 1259 70.70 50.99 -67.98
CA ASP A 1259 72.10 50.77 -67.56
C ASP A 1259 72.41 51.03 -66.08
N GLY A 1260 71.44 51.53 -65.31
CA GLY A 1260 71.46 51.61 -63.86
C GLY A 1260 72.11 52.87 -63.29
N ASP A 1261 72.12 53.98 -64.05
CA ASP A 1261 72.69 55.27 -63.63
C ASP A 1261 71.71 56.15 -62.84
N GLY A 1262 70.41 55.83 -62.86
CA GLY A 1262 69.34 56.52 -62.13
C GLY A 1262 68.61 57.61 -62.94
N PHE A 1263 68.64 57.54 -64.28
CA PHE A 1263 67.87 58.40 -65.18
C PHE A 1263 67.34 57.60 -66.39
N GLY A 1264 66.13 57.91 -66.88
CA GLY A 1264 65.48 57.23 -68.03
C GLY A 1264 65.74 57.88 -69.40
#